data_AF-A0A3D2MHW3-F1
#
_entry.id   AF-A0A3D2MHW3-F1
#
_cell.length_a   1.000
_cell.length_b   1.000
_cell.length_c   1.000
_cell.angle_alpha   90.00
_cell.angle_beta   90.00
_cell.angle_gamma   90.00
#
_symmetry.space_group_name_H-M   'P 1'
#
loop_
_entity.id
_entity.type
_entity.pdbx_description
1 polymer ?
#
loop_
_entity_poly.entity_id
_entity_poly.type
_entity_poly.pdbx_seq_one_letter_code
_entity_poly.pdbx_strand_id
1 'polypeptide(L)'
;TVNDYLARRDAEWMGQIYKFLGLTVGVVVNAVEPQTPERRAAYNADITFGTNSEFGFDYLRDNMVASLDQTVMRELNYAIVDEVDNILIDEARTPLIISGQGQESTDMYVQFARWAPRLKHEVDYTVEEKTRTVILTEAGIDKLEQLAGVKNIYDENNLDLTRYMENAIKAQIIFKRDKDYIVKDGEVIIVDEFTGRQMPGRRYSEGLHQAIEAKEGVKVQRENHTLATITYQNFFRLYKKLAGMTGTALTEAEEMHKIYKLDVMVIPTHKPMIRQDLPDLIYRTTEAKFNAVVEEIKTLHETGVPILVGTTSVENSEYLSEKLDRQGVDHHVLNAKHHAREAQVVAQAGRSRAVTIATNMAGRGTDILLGGNPEGYFDSILRKEAEQVSYIREMPAHTEDEQADKEEAIQQYIENMTDKEKDDLLQQKVRECEEDHKRVVALGGLHIIGTERHESRRIDKQLRGRAGRQGDPGQSRFFLALDDELMRRFAADRVAKVMEMVGMEEDMPLESSMVSRFIEQAQTKVEGYNFDIRKNVVDYDDVIAKQRQVIYADRRAVLERADMHERVLGMMRAEVNKLVDACIPGTVITEEEQLEKLLTMMEAWVHVPEDVLPENIHAIRREDLRSKLVELTIEHYEESGAKLDELAEQNPGIGIPTIRDFERSITLQVVDRLWMDHIDALDVMRASIHFRSIGQRDPLVEFKNEAFRMFDELKAAIQYHIVSELLKLMRGEFSIRVQQPAPQRKAPRKLRTNADDLARAIGQAKSDTVEDSPAAKSSRRNGASSGQRGQNGRTSGGTQAARASTPGRIGRNDPCPCGSGKKYKKCHGA
;
A
#
# COMPACT_ATOMS: atom_id res chain seq x y z
N THR A 1 7.53 -12.24 7.48
CA THR A 1 8.85 -11.58 7.47
C THR A 1 8.71 -10.19 6.86
N VAL A 2 9.80 -9.42 6.83
CA VAL A 2 9.83 -8.02 6.38
C VAL A 2 9.81 -7.84 4.85
N ASN A 3 10.22 -8.85 4.09
CA ASN A 3 10.24 -8.80 2.63
C ASN A 3 10.14 -10.19 2.00
N ASP A 4 9.82 -10.22 0.70
CA ASP A 4 9.60 -11.44 -0.09
C ASP A 4 10.85 -12.32 -0.17
N TYR A 5 12.05 -11.72 -0.20
CA TYR A 5 13.31 -12.46 -0.25
C TYR A 5 13.50 -13.33 1.01
N LEU A 6 13.31 -12.74 2.20
CA LEU A 6 13.41 -13.47 3.46
C LEU A 6 12.30 -14.53 3.57
N ALA A 7 11.07 -14.21 3.14
CA ALA A 7 9.98 -15.17 3.13
C ALA A 7 10.32 -16.42 2.30
N ARG A 8 10.88 -16.26 1.09
CA ARG A 8 11.30 -17.37 0.23
C ARG A 8 12.46 -18.14 0.84
N ARG A 9 13.52 -17.43 1.23
CA ARG A 9 14.72 -18.03 1.82
C ARG A 9 14.39 -18.87 3.03
N ASP A 10 13.61 -18.34 3.97
CA ASP A 10 13.31 -19.02 5.23
C ASP A 10 12.37 -20.21 5.01
N ALA A 11 11.44 -20.10 4.05
CA ALA A 11 10.59 -21.21 3.64
C ALA A 11 11.38 -22.35 2.97
N GLU A 12 12.38 -22.03 2.17
CA GLU A 12 13.26 -23.03 1.55
C GLU A 12 14.19 -23.66 2.58
N TRP A 13 14.82 -22.84 3.42
CA TRP A 13 15.80 -23.27 4.41
C TRP A 13 15.16 -24.09 5.53
N MET A 14 14.16 -23.55 6.23
CA MET A 14 13.46 -24.27 7.31
C MET A 14 12.48 -25.31 6.75
N GLY A 15 12.02 -25.15 5.51
CA GLY A 15 11.12 -26.09 4.86
C GLY A 15 11.72 -27.48 4.68
N GLN A 16 13.04 -27.63 4.66
CA GLN A 16 13.69 -28.94 4.67
C GLN A 16 13.31 -29.74 5.93
N ILE A 17 13.34 -29.08 7.10
CA ILE A 17 12.98 -29.70 8.38
C ILE A 17 11.48 -30.03 8.40
N TYR A 18 10.64 -29.09 7.98
CA TYR A 18 9.19 -29.30 7.97
C TYR A 18 8.77 -30.44 7.03
N LYS A 19 9.30 -30.47 5.81
CA LYS A 19 9.05 -31.54 4.83
C LYS A 19 9.57 -32.89 5.32
N PHE A 20 10.73 -32.91 5.97
CA PHE A 20 11.26 -34.12 6.62
C PHE A 20 10.30 -34.67 7.68
N LEU A 21 9.62 -33.80 8.44
CA LEU A 21 8.61 -34.17 9.42
C LEU A 21 7.21 -34.46 8.81
N GLY A 22 7.07 -34.41 7.48
CA GLY A 22 5.82 -34.65 6.76
C GLY A 22 4.87 -33.46 6.69
N LEU A 23 5.32 -32.26 7.07
CA LEU A 23 4.55 -31.02 6.98
C LEU A 23 4.74 -30.34 5.61
N THR A 24 3.69 -29.68 5.15
CA THR A 24 3.68 -28.90 3.92
C THR A 24 4.04 -27.43 4.19
N VAL A 25 4.76 -26.81 3.24
CA VAL A 25 5.21 -25.42 3.35
C VAL A 25 4.76 -24.64 2.13
N GLY A 26 4.03 -23.55 2.36
CA GLY A 26 3.57 -22.61 1.35
C GLY A 26 4.30 -21.27 1.46
N VAL A 27 4.39 -20.54 0.34
CA VAL A 27 5.03 -19.23 0.27
C VAL A 27 4.10 -18.24 -0.44
N VAL A 28 3.91 -17.08 0.18
CA VAL A 28 3.05 -16.00 -0.29
C VAL A 28 3.91 -14.76 -0.54
N VAL A 29 4.06 -14.39 -1.81
CA VAL A 29 4.93 -13.31 -2.30
C VAL A 29 4.25 -12.56 -3.46
N ASN A 30 4.64 -11.32 -3.71
CA ASN A 30 3.99 -10.41 -4.68
C ASN A 30 4.00 -10.95 -6.12
N ALA A 31 5.02 -11.75 -6.46
CA ALA A 31 5.17 -12.36 -7.78
C ALA A 31 4.00 -13.29 -8.15
N VAL A 32 3.38 -13.94 -7.15
CA VAL A 32 2.22 -14.81 -7.37
C VAL A 32 0.98 -13.93 -7.49
N GLU A 33 0.21 -14.10 -8.57
CA GLU A 33 -1.00 -13.30 -8.76
C GLU A 33 -2.00 -13.53 -7.59
N PRO A 34 -2.63 -12.46 -7.10
CA PRO A 34 -3.68 -12.55 -6.10
C PRO A 34 -4.86 -13.42 -6.55
N GLN A 35 -5.56 -14.03 -5.58
CA GLN A 35 -6.79 -14.80 -5.84
C GLN A 35 -6.62 -15.95 -6.85
N THR A 36 -5.43 -16.54 -6.90
CA THR A 36 -5.12 -17.71 -7.74
C THR A 36 -5.23 -19.03 -6.95
N PRO A 37 -5.48 -20.17 -7.65
CA PRO A 37 -5.42 -21.49 -7.04
C PRO A 37 -4.06 -21.80 -6.40
N GLU A 38 -2.97 -21.32 -7.00
CA GLU A 38 -1.61 -21.43 -6.45
C GLU A 38 -1.51 -20.74 -5.09
N ARG A 39 -2.05 -19.52 -4.99
CA ARG A 39 -2.06 -18.77 -3.74
C ARG A 39 -2.90 -19.42 -2.66
N ARG A 40 -4.06 -19.97 -3.02
CA ARG A 40 -4.88 -20.79 -2.11
C ARG A 40 -4.11 -22.03 -1.64
N ALA A 41 -3.38 -22.70 -2.53
CA ALA A 41 -2.56 -23.86 -2.16
C ALA A 41 -1.48 -23.48 -1.12
N ALA A 42 -0.87 -22.29 -1.25
CA ALA A 42 0.10 -21.79 -0.27
C ALA A 42 -0.50 -21.57 1.12
N TYR A 43 -1.73 -21.07 1.23
CA TYR A 43 -2.44 -20.93 2.51
C TYR A 43 -2.97 -22.26 3.07
N ASN A 44 -3.23 -23.24 2.20
CA ASN A 44 -3.66 -24.58 2.60
C ASN A 44 -2.51 -25.44 3.15
N ALA A 45 -1.26 -25.02 2.98
CA ALA A 45 -0.12 -25.68 3.61
C ALA A 45 -0.21 -25.64 5.15
N ASP A 46 0.52 -26.52 5.83
CA ASP A 46 0.59 -26.52 7.30
C ASP A 46 1.24 -25.24 7.81
N ILE A 47 2.31 -24.80 7.12
CA ILE A 47 3.07 -23.58 7.44
C ILE A 47 3.13 -22.69 6.21
N THR A 48 2.78 -21.42 6.35
CA THR A 48 2.80 -20.43 5.27
C THR A 48 3.75 -19.29 5.62
N PHE A 49 4.79 -19.10 4.80
CA PHE A 49 5.67 -17.93 4.89
C PHE A 49 5.18 -16.83 3.97
N GLY A 50 5.36 -15.58 4.39
CA GLY A 50 4.98 -14.41 3.59
C GLY A 50 5.30 -13.11 4.31
N THR A 51 4.98 -12.01 3.64
CA THR A 51 5.12 -10.66 4.19
C THR A 51 3.82 -10.21 4.84
N ASN A 52 3.94 -9.31 5.82
CA ASN A 52 2.80 -8.69 6.50
C ASN A 52 1.83 -8.02 5.51
N SER A 53 2.36 -7.31 4.50
CA SER A 53 1.59 -6.63 3.47
C SER A 53 0.77 -7.61 2.64
N GLU A 54 1.38 -8.68 2.14
CA GLU A 54 0.69 -9.67 1.32
C GLU A 54 -0.41 -10.40 2.10
N PHE A 55 -0.16 -10.78 3.36
CA PHE A 55 -1.20 -11.36 4.22
C PHE A 55 -2.37 -10.41 4.47
N GLY A 56 -2.07 -9.13 4.76
CA GLY A 56 -3.12 -8.15 5.03
C GLY A 56 -3.92 -7.78 3.78
N PHE A 57 -3.30 -7.69 2.60
CA PHE A 57 -4.05 -7.47 1.35
C PHE A 57 -4.86 -8.69 0.94
N ASP A 58 -4.39 -9.90 1.19
CA ASP A 58 -5.22 -11.09 0.97
C ASP A 58 -6.43 -11.13 1.87
N TYR A 59 -6.27 -10.73 3.12
CA TYR A 59 -7.40 -10.58 4.02
C TYR A 59 -8.42 -9.54 3.49
N LEU A 60 -7.95 -8.38 3.04
CA LEU A 60 -8.84 -7.36 2.46
C LEU A 60 -9.50 -7.87 1.16
N ARG A 61 -8.75 -8.53 0.27
CA ARG A 61 -9.27 -9.10 -0.99
C ARG A 61 -10.29 -10.20 -0.75
N ASP A 62 -10.06 -11.08 0.22
CA ASP A 62 -10.99 -12.16 0.57
C ASP A 62 -12.32 -11.63 1.10
N ASN A 63 -12.32 -10.47 1.77
CA ASN A 63 -13.56 -9.82 2.20
C ASN A 63 -14.28 -9.05 1.07
N MET A 64 -13.69 -8.95 -0.12
CA MET A 64 -14.29 -8.31 -1.30
C MET A 64 -14.67 -9.32 -2.40
N VAL A 65 -14.48 -10.63 -2.19
CA VAL A 65 -14.84 -11.63 -3.21
C VAL A 65 -16.34 -11.69 -3.45
N ALA A 66 -16.74 -12.10 -4.66
CA ALA A 66 -18.14 -12.33 -4.99
C ALA A 66 -18.60 -13.75 -4.62
N SER A 67 -17.67 -14.67 -4.41
CA SER A 67 -17.97 -16.08 -4.14
C SER A 67 -16.87 -16.75 -3.31
N LEU A 68 -17.24 -17.75 -2.50
CA LEU A 68 -16.30 -18.43 -1.59
C LEU A 68 -15.15 -19.14 -2.33
N ASP A 69 -15.39 -19.62 -3.54
CA ASP A 69 -14.39 -20.26 -4.39
C ASP A 69 -13.32 -19.29 -4.92
N GLN A 70 -13.40 -18.00 -4.61
CA GLN A 70 -12.38 -16.98 -4.91
C GLN A 70 -11.51 -16.64 -3.69
N THR A 71 -11.90 -17.05 -2.47
CA THR A 71 -11.12 -16.82 -1.25
C THR A 71 -9.79 -17.57 -1.27
N VAL A 72 -8.71 -16.99 -0.76
CA VAL A 72 -7.40 -17.68 -0.72
C VAL A 72 -7.01 -18.07 0.70
N MET A 73 -7.39 -17.28 1.70
CA MET A 73 -7.05 -17.51 3.10
C MET A 73 -7.99 -18.51 3.74
N ARG A 74 -7.45 -19.22 4.73
CA ARG A 74 -8.21 -20.00 5.71
C ARG A 74 -8.36 -19.20 7.01
N GLU A 75 -8.99 -19.81 8.01
CA GLU A 75 -9.13 -19.21 9.34
C GLU A 75 -7.77 -18.78 9.93
N LEU A 76 -7.71 -17.57 10.50
CA LEU A 76 -6.49 -16.98 11.07
C LEU A 76 -6.17 -17.61 12.44
N ASN A 77 -5.32 -18.62 12.45
CA ASN A 77 -5.09 -19.44 13.64
C ASN A 77 -3.88 -18.96 14.48
N TYR A 78 -2.67 -18.96 13.93
CA TYR A 78 -1.45 -18.57 14.65
C TYR A 78 -0.51 -17.78 13.74
N ALA A 79 -0.03 -16.62 14.20
CA ALA A 79 1.01 -15.85 13.54
C ALA A 79 2.26 -15.76 14.41
N ILE A 80 3.42 -16.06 13.81
CA ILE A 80 4.74 -15.77 14.37
C ILE A 80 5.35 -14.65 13.53
N VAL A 81 5.45 -13.47 14.10
CA VAL A 81 5.98 -12.28 13.43
C VAL A 81 7.49 -12.22 13.64
N ASP A 82 8.24 -12.56 12.59
CA ASP A 82 9.66 -12.25 12.54
C ASP A 82 9.89 -10.74 12.38
N GLU A 83 10.89 -10.19 13.08
CA GLU A 83 11.14 -8.76 13.16
C GLU A 83 9.92 -7.97 13.67
N VAL A 84 9.35 -8.46 14.78
CA VAL A 84 8.07 -7.98 15.35
C VAL A 84 8.06 -6.48 15.65
N ASP A 85 9.20 -5.92 16.06
CA ASP A 85 9.32 -4.49 16.33
C ASP A 85 9.27 -3.65 15.05
N ASN A 86 9.81 -4.12 13.94
CA ASN A 86 9.67 -3.41 12.67
C ASN A 86 8.23 -3.53 12.14
N ILE A 87 7.66 -4.73 12.15
CA ILE A 87 6.34 -4.97 11.55
C ILE A 87 5.20 -4.35 12.38
N LEU A 88 5.21 -4.56 13.70
CA LEU A 88 4.11 -4.14 14.58
C LEU A 88 4.28 -2.73 15.16
N ILE A 89 5.43 -2.08 14.97
CA ILE A 89 5.68 -0.71 15.46
C ILE A 89 6.05 0.22 14.29
N ASP A 90 7.13 -0.05 13.56
CA ASP A 90 7.61 0.87 12.52
C ASP A 90 6.68 0.93 11.31
N GLU A 91 6.23 -0.22 10.80
CA GLU A 91 5.32 -0.30 9.64
C GLU A 91 3.86 -0.10 10.02
N ALA A 92 3.52 -0.31 11.30
CA ALA A 92 2.19 -0.11 11.84
C ALA A 92 1.77 1.38 11.95
N ARG A 93 2.54 2.29 11.35
CA ARG A 93 2.21 3.72 11.19
C ARG A 93 1.17 3.96 10.11
N THR A 94 1.16 3.15 9.05
CA THR A 94 0.26 3.33 7.92
C THR A 94 -0.66 2.12 7.78
N PRO A 95 -1.98 2.31 7.67
CA PRO A 95 -2.91 1.22 7.41
C PRO A 95 -2.70 0.61 6.01
N LEU A 96 -3.19 -0.61 5.83
CA LEU A 96 -3.30 -1.24 4.51
C LEU A 96 -4.58 -0.74 3.85
N ILE A 97 -4.45 -0.19 2.65
CA ILE A 97 -5.56 0.43 1.92
C ILE A 97 -5.62 -0.17 0.52
N ILE A 98 -6.80 -0.64 0.13
CA ILE A 98 -7.13 -0.95 -1.25
C ILE A 98 -8.01 0.16 -1.79
N SER A 99 -7.54 0.82 -2.85
CA SER A 99 -8.29 1.89 -3.48
C SER A 99 -8.82 1.49 -4.86
N GLY A 100 -10.02 1.97 -5.16
CA GLY A 100 -10.69 1.83 -6.45
C GLY A 100 -10.83 3.16 -7.15
N GLN A 101 -11.12 3.13 -8.45
CA GLN A 101 -11.49 4.34 -9.17
C GLN A 101 -12.88 4.80 -8.71
N GLY A 102 -12.94 5.97 -8.09
CA GLY A 102 -14.19 6.60 -7.66
C GLY A 102 -15.09 6.96 -8.85
N GLN A 103 -16.39 7.12 -8.57
CA GLN A 103 -17.37 7.60 -9.54
C GLN A 103 -17.56 9.13 -9.50
N GLU A 104 -16.84 9.85 -8.63
CA GLU A 104 -17.12 11.26 -8.36
C GLU A 104 -16.90 12.23 -9.55
N SER A 105 -17.71 13.29 -9.50
CA SER A 105 -17.78 14.38 -10.47
C SER A 105 -16.55 15.28 -10.34
N THR A 106 -15.63 15.16 -11.30
CA THR A 106 -14.50 16.10 -11.53
C THR A 106 -14.92 17.58 -11.54
N ASP A 107 -16.20 17.85 -11.71
CA ASP A 107 -16.79 19.19 -11.84
C ASP A 107 -16.75 20.00 -10.54
N MET A 108 -16.87 19.38 -9.36
CA MET A 108 -16.84 20.11 -8.08
C MET A 108 -15.46 20.69 -7.80
N TYR A 109 -14.40 19.92 -8.04
CA TYR A 109 -13.02 20.41 -7.97
C TYR A 109 -12.79 21.63 -8.86
N VAL A 110 -13.32 21.60 -10.08
CA VAL A 110 -13.23 22.72 -11.03
C VAL A 110 -14.01 23.95 -10.53
N GLN A 111 -15.18 23.77 -9.90
CA GLN A 111 -15.95 24.88 -9.34
C GLN A 111 -15.23 25.54 -8.15
N PHE A 112 -14.77 24.76 -7.18
CA PHE A 112 -14.05 25.31 -6.02
C PHE A 112 -12.71 25.93 -6.39
N ALA A 113 -11.98 25.36 -7.36
CA ALA A 113 -10.76 25.98 -7.90
C ALA A 113 -11.03 27.34 -8.57
N ARG A 114 -12.24 27.60 -9.10
CA ARG A 114 -12.63 28.92 -9.61
C ARG A 114 -13.00 29.91 -8.50
N TRP A 115 -13.44 29.42 -7.34
CA TRP A 115 -13.86 30.26 -6.22
C TRP A 115 -12.71 30.61 -5.28
N ALA A 116 -11.79 29.67 -5.02
CA ALA A 116 -10.67 29.88 -4.10
C ALA A 116 -9.84 31.15 -4.38
N PRO A 117 -9.54 31.54 -5.64
CA PRO A 117 -8.83 32.80 -5.93
C PRO A 117 -9.60 34.07 -5.58
N ARG A 118 -10.92 33.99 -5.34
CA ARG A 118 -11.76 35.15 -4.96
C ARG A 118 -11.67 35.47 -3.47
N LEU A 119 -11.06 34.60 -2.68
CA LEU A 119 -10.86 34.81 -1.24
C LEU A 119 -9.69 35.78 -1.01
N LYS A 120 -9.85 36.69 -0.05
CA LYS A 120 -8.86 37.71 0.30
C LYS A 120 -8.17 37.38 1.63
N HIS A 121 -6.84 37.46 1.62
CA HIS A 121 -6.01 37.32 2.82
C HIS A 121 -6.41 38.34 3.89
N GLU A 122 -6.43 37.93 5.17
CA GLU A 122 -6.82 38.71 6.36
C GLU A 122 -8.29 39.17 6.44
N VAL A 123 -9.08 38.98 5.38
CA VAL A 123 -10.52 39.27 5.38
C VAL A 123 -11.32 37.97 5.39
N ASP A 124 -11.04 37.09 4.43
CA ASP A 124 -11.77 35.83 4.22
C ASP A 124 -11.03 34.63 4.86
N TYR A 125 -9.71 34.73 5.10
CA TYR A 125 -8.92 33.67 5.73
C TYR A 125 -7.62 34.18 6.34
N THR A 126 -7.05 33.40 7.26
CA THR A 126 -5.70 33.56 7.83
C THR A 126 -4.86 32.31 7.58
N VAL A 127 -3.53 32.45 7.56
CA VAL A 127 -2.60 31.34 7.32
C VAL A 127 -1.69 31.16 8.53
N GLU A 128 -1.61 29.93 9.04
CA GLU A 128 -0.64 29.56 10.05
C GLU A 128 0.58 28.90 9.38
N GLU A 129 1.67 29.66 9.24
CA GLU A 129 2.85 29.23 8.47
C GLU A 129 3.56 28.00 9.06
N LYS A 130 3.53 27.81 10.39
CA LYS A 130 4.20 26.68 11.06
C LYS A 130 3.52 25.34 10.81
N THR A 131 2.20 25.35 10.75
CA THR A 131 1.37 24.14 10.57
C THR A 131 0.92 23.97 9.13
N ARG A 132 1.24 24.92 8.24
CA ARG A 132 0.76 25.00 6.84
C ARG A 132 -0.75 24.73 6.79
N THR A 133 -1.51 25.46 7.60
CA THR A 133 -2.97 25.36 7.67
C THR A 133 -3.61 26.71 7.33
N VAL A 134 -4.70 26.69 6.56
CA VAL A 134 -5.53 27.87 6.28
C VAL A 134 -6.74 27.82 7.20
N ILE A 135 -6.97 28.88 7.96
CA ILE A 135 -8.15 29.03 8.81
C ILE A 135 -9.08 30.04 8.16
N LEU A 136 -10.31 29.63 7.85
CA LEU A 136 -11.33 30.52 7.30
C LEU A 136 -11.88 31.43 8.40
N THR A 137 -12.15 32.70 8.05
CA THR A 137 -12.90 33.62 8.92
C THR A 137 -14.41 33.45 8.68
N GLU A 138 -15.25 33.97 9.58
CA GLU A 138 -16.72 33.97 9.39
C GLU A 138 -17.12 34.59 8.04
N ALA A 139 -16.49 35.71 7.66
CA ALA A 139 -16.74 36.37 6.38
C ALA A 139 -16.34 35.50 5.17
N GLY A 140 -15.29 34.68 5.29
CA GLY A 140 -14.89 33.74 4.26
C GLY A 140 -15.86 32.56 4.10
N ILE A 141 -16.40 32.07 5.23
CA ILE A 141 -17.41 31.00 5.27
C ILE A 141 -18.70 31.48 4.60
N ASP A 142 -19.25 32.62 5.02
CA ASP A 142 -20.48 33.21 4.44
C ASP A 142 -20.37 33.39 2.92
N LYS A 143 -19.19 33.82 2.45
CA LYS A 143 -18.93 34.05 1.03
C LYS A 143 -18.90 32.75 0.23
N LEU A 144 -18.36 31.67 0.80
CA LEU A 144 -18.32 30.36 0.16
C LEU A 144 -19.69 29.69 0.19
N GLU A 145 -20.46 29.86 1.26
CA GLU A 145 -21.84 29.40 1.38
C GLU A 145 -22.76 30.04 0.33
N GLN A 146 -22.63 31.35 0.11
CA GLN A 146 -23.34 32.06 -0.96
C GLN A 146 -22.96 31.57 -2.35
N LEU A 147 -21.68 31.25 -2.58
CA LEU A 147 -21.20 30.74 -3.88
C LEU A 147 -21.65 29.31 -4.14
N ALA A 148 -21.67 28.47 -3.10
CA ALA A 148 -22.10 27.07 -3.15
C ALA A 148 -23.63 26.91 -3.09
N GLY A 149 -24.37 27.95 -2.68
CA GLY A 149 -25.83 27.92 -2.56
C GLY A 149 -26.34 27.10 -1.36
N VAL A 150 -25.52 26.94 -0.33
CA VAL A 150 -25.84 26.19 0.90
C VAL A 150 -25.98 27.15 2.08
N LYS A 151 -26.78 26.77 3.08
CA LYS A 151 -26.99 27.58 4.30
C LYS A 151 -25.88 27.43 5.34
N ASN A 152 -25.29 26.23 5.42
CA ASN A 152 -24.18 25.93 6.30
C ASN A 152 -23.29 24.91 5.59
N ILE A 153 -22.05 25.26 5.30
CA ILE A 153 -21.12 24.38 4.60
C ILE A 153 -20.58 23.26 5.48
N TYR A 154 -20.77 23.33 6.80
CA TYR A 154 -20.34 22.32 7.78
C TYR A 154 -21.46 21.38 8.24
N ASP A 155 -22.66 21.48 7.65
CA ASP A 155 -23.76 20.55 7.92
C ASP A 155 -23.40 19.12 7.46
N GLU A 156 -23.99 18.11 8.12
CA GLU A 156 -23.80 16.68 7.84
C GLU A 156 -24.10 16.30 6.37
N ASN A 157 -25.03 16.99 5.74
CA ASN A 157 -25.38 16.76 4.33
C ASN A 157 -24.37 17.35 3.33
N ASN A 158 -23.40 18.15 3.80
CA ASN A 158 -22.47 18.94 2.97
C ASN A 158 -20.99 18.57 3.19
N LEU A 159 -20.70 17.44 3.83
CA LEU A 159 -19.33 17.03 4.19
C LEU A 159 -18.37 17.00 2.99
N ASP A 160 -18.84 16.55 1.82
CA ASP A 160 -18.03 16.52 0.60
C ASP A 160 -17.69 17.93 0.08
N LEU A 161 -18.64 18.87 0.20
CA LEU A 161 -18.43 20.27 -0.18
C LEU A 161 -17.39 20.93 0.72
N THR A 162 -17.40 20.62 2.02
CA THR A 162 -16.38 21.09 2.97
C THR A 162 -14.99 20.61 2.53
N ARG A 163 -14.86 19.31 2.19
CA ARG A 163 -13.59 18.72 1.73
C ARG A 163 -13.08 19.40 0.46
N TYR A 164 -13.92 19.54 -0.58
CA TYR A 164 -13.52 20.20 -1.82
C TYR A 164 -13.11 21.66 -1.60
N MET A 165 -13.83 22.37 -0.74
CA MET A 165 -13.52 23.73 -0.34
C MET A 165 -12.14 23.80 0.31
N GLU A 166 -11.88 23.02 1.36
CA GLU A 166 -10.61 23.04 2.09
C GLU A 166 -9.43 22.70 1.19
N ASN A 167 -9.58 21.67 0.35
CA ASN A 167 -8.53 21.25 -0.58
C ASN A 167 -8.25 22.30 -1.65
N ALA A 168 -9.28 22.95 -2.21
CA ALA A 168 -9.10 24.02 -3.17
C ALA A 168 -8.39 25.24 -2.56
N ILE A 169 -8.74 25.59 -1.32
CA ILE A 169 -8.12 26.69 -0.56
C ILE A 169 -6.66 26.36 -0.24
N LYS A 170 -6.38 25.16 0.28
CA LYS A 170 -5.00 24.69 0.53
C LYS A 170 -4.18 24.68 -0.76
N ALA A 171 -4.71 24.10 -1.82
CA ALA A 171 -4.05 24.05 -3.13
C ALA A 171 -3.74 25.47 -3.64
N GLN A 172 -4.66 26.43 -3.47
CA GLN A 172 -4.48 27.80 -3.95
C GLN A 172 -3.46 28.60 -3.14
N ILE A 173 -3.51 28.51 -1.80
CA ILE A 173 -2.79 29.42 -0.90
C ILE A 173 -1.45 28.83 -0.45
N ILE A 174 -1.41 27.54 -0.13
CA ILE A 174 -0.25 26.88 0.50
C ILE A 174 0.70 26.32 -0.56
N PHE A 175 0.16 25.62 -1.55
CA PHE A 175 0.97 24.92 -2.55
C PHE A 175 1.28 25.83 -3.74
N LYS A 176 2.57 26.06 -3.99
CA LYS A 176 3.05 26.95 -5.05
C LYS A 176 3.64 26.15 -6.21
N ARG A 177 3.20 26.50 -7.41
CA ARG A 177 3.79 26.03 -8.65
C ARG A 177 5.27 26.43 -8.73
N ASP A 178 6.08 25.55 -9.29
CA ASP A 178 7.53 25.66 -9.45
C ASP A 178 8.32 25.66 -8.12
N LYS A 179 7.65 25.39 -6.99
CA LYS A 179 8.26 25.14 -5.68
C LYS A 179 7.86 23.78 -5.12
N ASP A 180 6.56 23.57 -4.90
CA ASP A 180 6.03 22.33 -4.30
C ASP A 180 5.63 21.29 -5.36
N TYR A 181 5.37 21.74 -6.60
CA TYR A 181 5.03 20.90 -7.74
C TYR A 181 5.31 21.64 -9.06
N ILE A 182 5.45 20.89 -10.16
CA ILE A 182 5.51 21.43 -11.52
C ILE A 182 4.40 20.80 -12.37
N VAL A 183 4.03 21.48 -13.45
CA VAL A 183 3.09 20.94 -14.44
C VAL A 183 3.86 20.64 -15.71
N LYS A 184 3.88 19.37 -16.13
CA LYS A 184 4.60 18.91 -17.33
C LYS A 184 3.75 17.89 -18.08
N ASP A 185 3.69 18.03 -19.40
CA ASP A 185 2.92 17.13 -20.30
C ASP A 185 1.43 16.98 -19.92
N GLY A 186 0.85 18.01 -19.27
CA GLY A 186 -0.53 17.97 -18.80
C GLY A 186 -0.73 17.13 -17.53
N GLU A 187 0.32 16.89 -16.75
CA GLU A 187 0.26 16.22 -15.44
C GLU A 187 0.95 17.06 -14.36
N VAL A 188 0.47 16.96 -13.12
CA VAL A 188 1.08 17.57 -11.94
C VAL A 188 2.13 16.61 -11.37
N ILE A 189 3.39 17.05 -11.33
CA ILE A 189 4.52 16.27 -10.78
C ILE A 189 5.00 16.96 -9.51
N ILE A 190 5.02 16.21 -8.40
CA ILE A 190 5.48 16.73 -7.11
C ILE A 190 6.99 16.97 -7.16
N VAL A 191 7.43 18.09 -6.59
CA VAL A 191 8.84 18.41 -6.43
C VAL A 191 9.18 18.26 -4.95
N ASP A 192 10.26 17.53 -4.68
CA ASP A 192 10.78 17.40 -3.32
C ASP A 192 11.31 18.75 -2.83
N GLU A 193 10.80 19.23 -1.69
CA GLU A 193 11.07 20.58 -1.18
C GLU A 193 12.54 20.77 -0.74
N PHE A 194 13.28 19.69 -0.50
CA PHE A 194 14.68 19.72 -0.06
C PHE A 194 15.65 19.52 -1.21
N THR A 195 15.36 18.58 -2.11
CA THR A 195 16.30 18.18 -3.18
C THR A 195 15.98 18.83 -4.54
N GLY A 196 14.78 19.40 -4.71
CA GLY A 196 14.30 19.90 -6.00
C GLY A 196 14.08 18.81 -7.05
N ARG A 197 14.20 17.52 -6.66
CA ARG A 197 14.01 16.39 -7.57
C ARG A 197 12.53 16.20 -7.87
N GLN A 198 12.24 15.89 -9.13
CA GLN A 198 10.89 15.54 -9.59
C GLN A 198 10.55 14.12 -9.11
N MET A 199 9.36 13.95 -8.53
CA MET A 199 8.86 12.66 -8.04
C MET A 199 7.70 12.15 -8.93
N PRO A 200 7.98 11.69 -10.16
CA PRO A 200 6.95 11.18 -11.06
C PRO A 200 6.26 9.95 -10.46
N GLY A 201 4.92 9.90 -10.60
CA GLY A 201 4.10 8.83 -10.05
C GLY A 201 3.62 9.03 -8.61
N ARG A 202 4.18 9.98 -7.86
CA ARG A 202 3.67 10.36 -6.52
C ARG A 202 2.53 11.36 -6.62
N ARG A 203 1.54 11.24 -5.73
CA ARG A 203 0.36 12.11 -5.65
C ARG A 203 0.14 12.60 -4.23
N TYR A 204 -0.48 13.76 -4.11
CA TYR A 204 -1.00 14.25 -2.84
C TYR A 204 -2.29 13.48 -2.48
N SER A 205 -2.49 13.19 -1.21
CA SER A 205 -3.62 12.38 -0.73
C SER A 205 -4.87 13.24 -0.49
N GLU A 206 -6.00 12.60 -0.17
CA GLU A 206 -7.24 13.24 0.31
C GLU A 206 -7.85 14.27 -0.64
N GLY A 207 -7.67 14.11 -1.96
CA GLY A 207 -8.25 15.02 -2.96
C GLY A 207 -7.45 16.31 -3.21
N LEU A 208 -6.36 16.51 -2.49
CA LEU A 208 -5.49 17.68 -2.67
C LEU A 208 -4.80 17.68 -4.04
N HIS A 209 -4.41 16.51 -4.57
CA HIS A 209 -3.80 16.42 -5.89
C HIS A 209 -4.79 16.84 -6.98
N GLN A 210 -6.04 16.41 -6.87
CA GLN A 210 -7.15 16.76 -7.75
C GLN A 210 -7.46 18.26 -7.66
N ALA A 211 -7.41 18.84 -6.47
CA ALA A 211 -7.55 20.29 -6.29
C ALA A 211 -6.41 21.08 -6.94
N ILE A 212 -5.16 20.59 -6.90
CA ILE A 212 -4.02 21.20 -7.60
C ILE A 212 -4.16 21.03 -9.12
N GLU A 213 -4.57 19.86 -9.60
CA GLU A 213 -4.88 19.63 -11.02
C GLU A 213 -5.96 20.61 -11.50
N ALA A 214 -7.03 20.79 -10.74
CA ALA A 214 -8.11 21.72 -11.04
C ALA A 214 -7.65 23.19 -11.03
N LYS A 215 -6.83 23.58 -10.04
CA LYS A 215 -6.22 24.91 -9.94
C LYS A 215 -5.39 25.25 -11.18
N GLU A 216 -4.60 24.30 -11.66
CA GLU A 216 -3.71 24.50 -12.81
C GLU A 216 -4.39 24.30 -14.18
N GLY A 217 -5.69 23.97 -14.19
CA GLY A 217 -6.44 23.68 -15.41
C GLY A 217 -6.02 22.38 -16.10
N VAL A 218 -5.39 21.47 -15.34
CA VAL A 218 -5.04 20.12 -15.78
C VAL A 218 -6.30 19.23 -15.74
N LYS A 219 -6.34 18.18 -16.55
CA LYS A 219 -7.42 17.20 -16.52
C LYS A 219 -7.45 16.53 -15.14
N VAL A 220 -8.43 16.92 -14.33
CA VAL A 220 -8.65 16.36 -12.99
C VAL A 220 -8.88 14.86 -13.12
N GLN A 221 -8.05 14.09 -12.45
CA GLN A 221 -8.21 12.66 -12.40
C GLN A 221 -9.26 12.28 -11.36
N ARG A 222 -9.96 11.16 -11.59
CA ARG A 222 -10.95 10.69 -10.62
C ARG A 222 -10.26 10.39 -9.29
N GLU A 223 -10.98 10.70 -8.21
CA GLU A 223 -10.56 10.34 -6.86
C GLU A 223 -10.38 8.83 -6.75
N ASN A 224 -9.40 8.43 -5.96
CA ASN A 224 -9.30 7.05 -5.52
C ASN A 224 -10.12 6.93 -4.24
N HIS A 225 -11.13 6.08 -4.25
CA HIS A 225 -11.96 5.79 -3.07
C HIS A 225 -11.39 4.60 -2.31
N THR A 226 -11.51 4.59 -0.98
CA THR A 226 -11.07 3.49 -0.13
C THR A 226 -12.10 2.37 -0.19
N LEU A 227 -11.78 1.27 -0.90
CA LEU A 227 -12.68 0.12 -0.97
C LEU A 227 -12.62 -0.72 0.31
N ALA A 228 -11.41 -0.88 0.84
CA ALA A 228 -11.17 -1.66 2.04
C ALA A 228 -9.91 -1.16 2.75
N THR A 229 -9.97 -1.11 4.08
CA THR A 229 -8.85 -0.67 4.92
C THR A 229 -8.75 -1.51 6.18
N ILE A 230 -7.53 -1.78 6.64
CA ILE A 230 -7.24 -2.37 7.95
C ILE A 230 -5.86 -1.93 8.44
N THR A 231 -5.73 -1.62 9.73
CA THR A 231 -4.41 -1.40 10.35
C THR A 231 -3.69 -2.73 10.60
N TYR A 232 -2.35 -2.73 10.61
CA TYR A 232 -1.60 -3.92 11.01
C TYR A 232 -1.95 -4.38 12.43
N GLN A 233 -2.20 -3.43 13.32
CA GLN A 233 -2.63 -3.67 14.69
C GLN A 233 -3.89 -4.53 14.71
N ASN A 234 -4.96 -4.08 14.06
CA ASN A 234 -6.21 -4.83 14.05
C ASN A 234 -6.13 -6.10 13.23
N PHE A 235 -5.34 -6.14 12.14
CA PHE A 235 -5.14 -7.38 11.39
C PHE A 235 -4.49 -8.49 12.24
N PHE A 236 -3.37 -8.21 12.92
CA PHE A 236 -2.69 -9.22 13.73
C PHE A 236 -3.48 -9.61 15.00
N ARG A 237 -4.36 -8.73 15.52
CA ARG A 237 -5.30 -9.05 16.61
C ARG A 237 -6.37 -10.08 16.22
N LEU A 238 -6.60 -10.32 14.93
CA LEU A 238 -7.57 -11.33 14.47
C LEU A 238 -7.08 -12.77 14.66
N TYR A 239 -5.77 -12.98 14.81
CA TYR A 239 -5.21 -14.32 15.01
C TYR A 239 -5.54 -14.84 16.41
N LYS A 240 -5.97 -16.11 16.52
CA LYS A 240 -6.25 -16.75 17.83
C LYS A 240 -5.03 -16.76 18.75
N LYS A 241 -3.83 -16.89 18.15
CA LYS A 241 -2.56 -16.77 18.85
C LYS A 241 -1.63 -15.86 18.06
N LEU A 242 -0.88 -15.01 18.78
CA LEU A 242 0.13 -14.14 18.20
C LEU A 242 1.42 -14.30 18.99
N ALA A 243 2.54 -14.38 18.29
CA ALA A 243 3.88 -14.37 18.85
C ALA A 243 4.80 -13.59 17.92
N GLY A 244 5.98 -13.21 18.40
CA GLY A 244 6.98 -12.56 17.58
C GLY A 244 8.38 -12.71 18.13
N MET A 245 9.36 -12.41 17.29
CA MET A 245 10.78 -12.46 17.63
C MET A 245 11.50 -11.24 17.07
N THR A 246 12.46 -10.74 17.83
CA THR A 246 13.36 -9.64 17.45
C THR A 246 14.47 -9.52 18.49
N GLY A 247 15.59 -8.90 18.12
CA GLY A 247 16.66 -8.58 19.07
C GLY A 247 16.37 -7.39 19.98
N THR A 248 15.32 -6.60 19.71
CA THR A 248 15.19 -5.25 20.29
C THR A 248 13.79 -4.85 20.78
N ALA A 249 12.95 -5.80 21.18
CA ALA A 249 11.56 -5.52 21.62
C ALA A 249 11.42 -4.87 23.01
N LEU A 250 12.43 -4.93 23.88
CA LEU A 250 12.27 -4.56 25.29
C LEU A 250 11.83 -3.11 25.52
N THR A 251 12.26 -2.18 24.65
CA THR A 251 11.88 -0.76 24.78
C THR A 251 10.38 -0.54 24.52
N GLU A 252 9.78 -1.36 23.65
CA GLU A 252 8.37 -1.26 23.25
C GLU A 252 7.48 -2.25 23.99
N ALA A 253 7.95 -2.86 25.08
CA ALA A 253 7.20 -3.88 25.81
C ALA A 253 5.83 -3.39 26.29
N GLU A 254 5.74 -2.13 26.70
CA GLU A 254 4.47 -1.52 27.12
C GLU A 254 3.51 -1.34 25.93
N GLU A 255 4.00 -0.90 24.76
CA GLU A 255 3.19 -0.78 23.54
C GLU A 255 2.70 -2.15 23.06
N MET A 256 3.60 -3.14 23.01
CA MET A 256 3.30 -4.52 22.64
C MET A 256 2.22 -5.14 23.53
N HIS A 257 2.29 -4.92 24.84
CA HIS A 257 1.28 -5.42 25.77
C HIS A 257 -0.05 -4.65 25.66
N LYS A 258 -0.01 -3.31 25.55
CA LYS A 258 -1.23 -2.49 25.46
C LYS A 258 -2.04 -2.82 24.20
N ILE A 259 -1.40 -2.87 23.04
CA ILE A 259 -2.05 -3.06 21.74
C ILE A 259 -2.32 -4.54 21.45
N TYR A 260 -1.31 -5.40 21.62
CA TYR A 260 -1.35 -6.79 21.15
C TYR A 260 -1.48 -7.84 22.25
N LYS A 261 -1.44 -7.44 23.53
CA LYS A 261 -1.37 -8.37 24.67
C LYS A 261 -0.16 -9.31 24.59
N LEU A 262 0.95 -8.81 24.02
CA LEU A 262 2.21 -9.54 23.93
C LEU A 262 3.14 -9.14 25.06
N ASP A 263 3.57 -10.13 25.85
CA ASP A 263 4.62 -9.94 26.85
C ASP A 263 6.00 -10.12 26.20
N VAL A 264 6.93 -9.22 26.53
CA VAL A 264 8.30 -9.28 26.01
C VAL A 264 9.21 -9.97 27.01
N MET A 265 9.77 -11.11 26.62
CA MET A 265 10.75 -11.84 27.42
C MET A 265 12.15 -11.73 26.80
N VAL A 266 13.14 -11.37 27.62
CA VAL A 266 14.55 -11.33 27.21
C VAL A 266 15.15 -12.72 27.35
N ILE A 267 15.43 -13.37 26.22
CA ILE A 267 16.12 -14.65 26.20
C ILE A 267 17.63 -14.42 26.38
N PRO A 268 18.30 -15.14 27.32
CA PRO A 268 19.75 -15.05 27.48
C PRO A 268 20.50 -15.41 26.19
N THR A 269 21.59 -14.72 25.91
CA THR A 269 22.44 -15.05 24.75
C THR A 269 23.16 -16.39 24.95
N HIS A 270 23.39 -17.12 23.86
CA HIS A 270 24.11 -18.40 23.90
C HIS A 270 25.55 -18.24 24.45
N LYS A 271 26.23 -17.15 24.05
CA LYS A 271 27.56 -16.76 24.55
C LYS A 271 27.51 -15.35 25.16
N PRO A 272 28.42 -15.01 26.09
CA PRO A 272 28.50 -13.68 26.66
C PRO A 272 28.77 -12.62 25.58
N MET A 273 28.07 -11.49 25.65
CA MET A 273 28.28 -10.37 24.74
C MET A 273 29.50 -9.56 25.19
N ILE A 274 30.51 -9.46 24.33
CA ILE A 274 31.79 -8.77 24.62
C ILE A 274 32.07 -7.58 23.72
N ARG A 275 31.08 -7.14 22.92
CA ARG A 275 31.20 -5.97 22.03
C ARG A 275 31.48 -4.72 22.86
N GLN A 276 32.39 -3.88 22.38
CA GLN A 276 32.71 -2.59 22.98
C GLN A 276 31.90 -1.48 22.29
N ASP A 277 30.94 -0.90 23.00
CA ASP A 277 30.20 0.27 22.54
C ASP A 277 30.95 1.53 22.97
N LEU A 278 31.65 2.17 22.01
CA LEU A 278 32.47 3.35 22.23
C LEU A 278 31.58 4.60 22.38
N PRO A 279 32.04 5.64 23.10
CA PRO A 279 31.34 6.92 23.19
C PRO A 279 31.08 7.55 21.83
N ASP A 280 29.98 8.31 21.73
CA ASP A 280 29.65 9.08 20.53
C ASP A 280 30.64 10.24 20.34
N LEU A 281 31.06 10.49 19.09
CA LEU A 281 31.85 11.66 18.70
C LEU A 281 30.95 12.72 18.07
N ILE A 282 30.99 13.94 18.62
CA ILE A 282 30.07 15.02 18.22
C ILE A 282 30.86 16.17 17.61
N TYR A 283 30.52 16.50 16.38
CA TYR A 283 31.14 17.53 15.56
C TYR A 283 30.22 18.75 15.40
N ARG A 284 30.81 19.88 15.04
CA ARG A 284 30.07 21.12 14.83
C ARG A 284 29.26 21.11 13.54
N THR A 285 29.83 20.56 12.47
CA THR A 285 29.24 20.55 11.12
C THR A 285 29.21 19.14 10.55
N THR A 286 28.26 18.90 9.64
CA THR A 286 28.13 17.64 8.93
C THR A 286 29.39 17.33 8.10
N GLU A 287 30.04 18.35 7.56
CA GLU A 287 31.28 18.18 6.78
C GLU A 287 32.45 17.68 7.64
N ALA A 288 32.68 18.29 8.82
CA ALA A 288 33.71 17.84 9.75
C ALA A 288 33.47 16.41 10.22
N LYS A 289 32.21 16.07 10.52
CA LYS A 289 31.77 14.70 10.86
C LYS A 289 32.17 13.70 9.77
N PHE A 290 31.79 13.95 8.50
CA PHE A 290 32.08 13.02 7.41
C PHE A 290 33.57 12.91 7.11
N ASN A 291 34.34 14.00 7.27
CA ASN A 291 35.80 13.94 7.13
C ASN A 291 36.42 13.01 8.18
N ALA A 292 35.98 13.12 9.45
CA ALA A 292 36.44 12.24 10.52
C ALA A 292 36.01 10.77 10.31
N VAL A 293 34.78 10.53 9.85
CA VAL A 293 34.31 9.18 9.49
C VAL A 293 35.20 8.56 8.41
N VAL A 294 35.54 9.32 7.36
CA VAL A 294 36.41 8.85 6.28
C VAL A 294 37.83 8.55 6.77
N GLU A 295 38.37 9.38 7.66
CA GLU A 295 39.69 9.15 8.27
C GLU A 295 39.72 7.88 9.14
N GLU A 296 38.68 7.65 9.94
CA GLU A 296 38.56 6.41 10.73
C GLU A 296 38.41 5.18 9.83
N ILE A 297 37.55 5.26 8.80
CA ILE A 297 37.39 4.16 7.83
C ILE A 297 38.72 3.81 7.17
N LYS A 298 39.46 4.82 6.72
CA LYS A 298 40.77 4.61 6.07
C LYS A 298 41.76 3.92 7.01
N THR A 299 41.87 4.40 8.24
CA THR A 299 42.77 3.82 9.26
C THR A 299 42.43 2.35 9.55
N LEU A 300 41.14 2.05 9.71
CA LEU A 300 40.66 0.69 9.97
C LEU A 300 40.80 -0.23 8.75
N HIS A 301 40.57 0.30 7.54
CA HIS A 301 40.72 -0.42 6.30
C HIS A 301 42.20 -0.81 6.05
N GLU A 302 43.13 0.10 6.29
CA GLU A 302 44.58 -0.16 6.17
C GLU A 302 45.05 -1.26 7.13
N THR A 303 44.50 -1.28 8.35
CA THR A 303 44.78 -2.32 9.37
C THR A 303 44.07 -3.65 9.12
N GLY A 304 43.07 -3.68 8.23
CA GLY A 304 42.37 -4.88 7.80
C GLY A 304 41.09 -5.21 8.56
N VAL A 305 40.62 -4.30 9.42
CA VAL A 305 39.37 -4.45 10.17
C VAL A 305 38.17 -4.33 9.20
N PRO A 306 37.18 -5.24 9.26
CA PRO A 306 35.92 -5.08 8.52
C PRO A 306 35.04 -3.98 9.12
N ILE A 307 34.40 -3.20 8.25
CA ILE A 307 33.66 -2.00 8.65
C ILE A 307 32.25 -2.04 8.04
N LEU A 308 31.26 -1.80 8.88
CA LEU A 308 29.88 -1.51 8.44
C LEU A 308 29.50 -0.09 8.85
N VAL A 309 29.20 0.75 7.86
CA VAL A 309 28.75 2.12 8.06
C VAL A 309 27.24 2.20 7.85
N GLY A 310 26.51 2.68 8.84
CA GLY A 310 25.06 2.92 8.75
C GLY A 310 24.77 4.41 8.53
N THR A 311 24.09 4.74 7.44
CA THR A 311 23.56 6.09 7.17
C THR A 311 22.04 6.11 7.25
N THR A 312 21.42 7.28 7.42
CA THR A 312 19.95 7.45 7.50
C THR A 312 19.29 7.65 6.13
N SER A 313 20.05 8.14 5.15
CA SER A 313 19.54 8.45 3.81
C SER A 313 20.44 7.90 2.71
N VAL A 314 19.85 7.71 1.52
CA VAL A 314 20.57 7.30 0.30
C VAL A 314 21.55 8.38 -0.15
N GLU A 315 21.17 9.65 -0.02
CA GLU A 315 22.03 10.79 -0.34
C GLU A 315 23.29 10.80 0.52
N ASN A 316 23.17 10.56 1.83
CA ASN A 316 24.32 10.47 2.72
C ASN A 316 25.23 9.28 2.40
N SER A 317 24.65 8.16 1.96
CA SER A 317 25.42 7.00 1.50
C SER A 317 26.18 7.28 0.20
N GLU A 318 25.55 7.92 -0.78
CA GLU A 318 26.20 8.34 -2.03
C GLU A 318 27.30 9.38 -1.76
N TYR A 319 27.03 10.36 -0.89
CA TYR A 319 28.00 11.37 -0.48
C TYR A 319 29.24 10.75 0.20
N LEU A 320 29.04 9.80 1.12
CA LEU A 320 30.14 9.08 1.75
C LEU A 320 30.92 8.23 0.75
N SER A 321 30.20 7.55 -0.15
CA SER A 321 30.78 6.74 -1.23
C SER A 321 31.72 7.56 -2.11
N GLU A 322 31.29 8.74 -2.57
CA GLU A 322 32.14 9.65 -3.36
C GLU A 322 33.40 10.10 -2.61
N LYS A 323 33.31 10.31 -1.29
CA LYS A 323 34.49 10.68 -0.48
C LYS A 323 35.46 9.52 -0.33
N LEU A 324 34.98 8.29 -0.15
CA LEU A 324 35.81 7.09 -0.07
C LEU A 324 36.49 6.78 -1.40
N ASP A 325 35.80 6.96 -2.53
CA ASP A 325 36.37 6.80 -3.88
C ASP A 325 37.56 7.75 -4.10
N ARG A 326 37.45 9.01 -3.65
CA ARG A 326 38.55 9.99 -3.71
C ARG A 326 39.76 9.58 -2.87
N GLN A 327 39.57 8.74 -1.85
CA GLN A 327 40.63 8.20 -1.01
C GLN A 327 41.14 6.83 -1.48
N GLY A 328 40.55 6.26 -2.54
CA GLY A 328 40.91 4.94 -3.07
C GLY A 328 40.55 3.77 -2.15
N VAL A 329 39.48 3.92 -1.34
CA VAL A 329 39.00 2.84 -0.45
C VAL A 329 37.89 2.06 -1.15
N ASP A 330 38.15 0.79 -1.43
CA ASP A 330 37.16 -0.12 -2.02
C ASP A 330 36.00 -0.35 -1.03
N HIS A 331 34.77 -0.10 -1.48
CA HIS A 331 33.58 -0.22 -0.64
C HIS A 331 32.34 -0.65 -1.44
N HIS A 332 31.32 -1.12 -0.73
CA HIS A 332 30.02 -1.46 -1.31
C HIS A 332 28.90 -0.64 -0.68
N VAL A 333 27.97 -0.14 -1.48
CA VAL A 333 26.80 0.62 -1.01
C VAL A 333 25.52 -0.22 -1.14
N LEU A 334 24.74 -0.29 -0.07
CA LEU A 334 23.48 -1.02 0.01
C LEU A 334 22.34 -0.03 0.20
N ASN A 335 21.45 0.04 -0.79
CA ASN A 335 20.40 1.06 -0.88
C ASN A 335 18.98 0.50 -0.64
N ALA A 336 18.85 -0.72 -0.11
CA ALA A 336 17.58 -1.43 0.10
C ALA A 336 16.73 -1.63 -1.19
N LYS A 337 17.36 -1.61 -2.36
CA LYS A 337 16.69 -1.79 -3.67
C LYS A 337 16.68 -3.25 -4.12
N HIS A 338 17.80 -3.95 -3.94
CA HIS A 338 18.01 -5.30 -4.47
C HIS A 338 18.36 -6.29 -3.35
N HIS A 339 17.36 -6.74 -2.59
CA HIS A 339 17.55 -7.54 -1.37
C HIS A 339 18.43 -8.78 -1.55
N ALA A 340 18.29 -9.54 -2.65
CA ALA A 340 19.09 -10.74 -2.88
C ALA A 340 20.59 -10.43 -3.06
N ARG A 341 20.92 -9.43 -3.88
CA ARG A 341 22.31 -8.99 -4.11
C ARG A 341 22.89 -8.34 -2.85
N GLU A 342 22.09 -7.57 -2.13
CA GLU A 342 22.51 -6.95 -0.87
C GLU A 342 22.82 -8.00 0.20
N ALA A 343 22.01 -9.05 0.32
CA ALA A 343 22.27 -10.16 1.24
C ALA A 343 23.63 -10.82 0.94
N GLN A 344 23.95 -11.03 -0.34
CA GLN A 344 25.27 -11.56 -0.76
C GLN A 344 26.42 -10.68 -0.32
N VAL A 345 26.29 -9.36 -0.46
CA VAL A 345 27.32 -8.41 -0.02
C VAL A 345 27.45 -8.42 1.50
N VAL A 346 26.34 -8.38 2.24
CA VAL A 346 26.33 -8.39 3.71
C VAL A 346 26.96 -9.64 4.29
N ALA A 347 26.69 -10.80 3.70
CA ALA A 347 27.29 -12.05 4.17
C ALA A 347 28.81 -12.11 4.02
N GLN A 348 29.37 -11.27 3.14
CA GLN A 348 30.81 -11.14 2.92
C GLN A 348 31.41 -9.90 3.62
N ALA A 349 30.57 -9.06 4.26
CA ALA A 349 31.01 -7.82 4.91
C ALA A 349 31.92 -8.05 6.13
N GLY A 350 31.95 -9.27 6.67
CA GLY A 350 32.81 -9.65 7.80
C GLY A 350 34.24 -10.07 7.40
N ARG A 351 34.61 -9.99 6.12
CA ARG A 351 35.96 -10.33 5.63
C ARG A 351 36.96 -9.21 5.88
N SER A 352 38.23 -9.55 6.06
CA SER A 352 39.27 -8.54 6.26
C SER A 352 39.29 -7.50 5.14
N ARG A 353 39.49 -6.23 5.52
CA ARG A 353 39.44 -5.04 4.65
C ARG A 353 38.08 -4.72 4.01
N ALA A 354 37.01 -5.49 4.27
CA ALA A 354 35.71 -5.19 3.69
C ALA A 354 35.12 -3.90 4.29
N VAL A 355 34.69 -2.97 3.42
CA VAL A 355 33.94 -1.77 3.80
C VAL A 355 32.56 -1.84 3.16
N THR A 356 31.52 -1.77 3.98
CA THR A 356 30.12 -1.82 3.55
C THR A 356 29.37 -0.63 4.10
N ILE A 357 28.71 0.13 3.23
CA ILE A 357 27.82 1.23 3.58
C ILE A 357 26.39 0.73 3.42
N ALA A 358 25.58 0.84 4.46
CA ALA A 358 24.17 0.47 4.47
C ALA A 358 23.29 1.68 4.76
N THR A 359 22.35 1.97 3.86
CA THR A 359 21.31 2.96 4.12
C THR A 359 20.25 2.35 5.05
N ASN A 360 19.94 3.06 6.13
CA ASN A 360 19.08 2.63 7.23
C ASN A 360 19.44 1.23 7.73
N MET A 361 18.65 0.24 7.29
CA MET A 361 18.82 -1.17 7.64
C MET A 361 18.92 -2.06 6.39
N ALA A 362 19.53 -1.57 5.32
CA ALA A 362 19.80 -2.39 4.14
C ALA A 362 20.58 -3.67 4.54
N GLY A 363 20.25 -4.79 3.91
CA GLY A 363 20.81 -6.10 4.27
C GLY A 363 20.27 -6.70 5.58
N ARG A 364 19.09 -6.28 6.02
CA ARG A 364 18.36 -6.89 7.15
C ARG A 364 18.07 -8.37 6.94
N GLY A 365 18.02 -9.12 8.03
CA GLY A 365 17.80 -10.57 8.02
C GLY A 365 18.99 -11.41 7.56
N THR A 366 20.12 -10.80 7.17
CA THR A 366 21.37 -11.52 6.83
C THR A 366 22.42 -11.31 7.91
N ASP A 367 23.05 -12.41 8.30
CA ASP A 367 24.08 -12.46 9.34
C ASP A 367 25.45 -12.08 8.77
N ILE A 368 26.16 -11.18 9.45
CA ILE A 368 27.55 -10.85 9.12
C ILE A 368 28.44 -11.77 9.95
N LEU A 369 28.96 -12.81 9.31
CA LEU A 369 29.93 -13.73 9.92
C LEU A 369 31.34 -13.19 9.69
N LEU A 370 32.16 -13.13 10.74
CA LEU A 370 33.57 -12.76 10.62
C LEU A 370 34.29 -13.81 9.77
N GLY A 371 35.02 -13.38 8.73
CA GLY A 371 35.63 -14.25 7.72
C GLY A 371 34.72 -14.63 6.54
N GLY A 372 33.43 -14.30 6.59
CA GLY A 372 32.44 -14.55 5.53
C GLY A 372 31.64 -15.86 5.70
N ASN A 373 30.64 -16.06 4.83
CA ASN A 373 29.79 -17.26 4.81
C ASN A 373 29.93 -18.03 3.48
N PRO A 374 30.86 -18.99 3.37
CA PRO A 374 31.09 -19.73 2.13
C PRO A 374 29.99 -20.74 1.80
N GLU A 375 29.39 -21.39 2.81
CA GLU A 375 28.33 -22.39 2.60
C GLU A 375 27.03 -21.75 2.10
N GLY A 376 26.60 -20.65 2.70
CA GLY A 376 25.35 -19.98 2.32
C GLY A 376 25.37 -19.28 0.96
N TYR A 377 26.56 -19.10 0.37
CA TYR A 377 26.75 -18.34 -0.87
C TYR A 377 27.64 -19.10 -1.88
N PHE A 378 27.67 -20.42 -1.77
CA PHE A 378 28.52 -21.25 -2.61
C PHE A 378 28.22 -21.09 -4.11
N ASP A 379 26.96 -20.92 -4.49
CA ASP A 379 26.57 -20.62 -5.88
C ASP A 379 27.24 -19.36 -6.43
N SER A 380 27.37 -18.31 -5.60
CA SER A 380 28.06 -17.09 -5.99
C SER A 380 29.58 -17.27 -6.09
N ILE A 381 30.13 -18.17 -5.29
CA ILE A 381 31.54 -18.55 -5.34
C ILE A 381 31.82 -19.34 -6.61
N LEU A 382 30.97 -20.32 -6.94
CA LEU A 382 31.02 -21.08 -8.19
C LEU A 382 30.94 -20.16 -9.40
N ARG A 383 30.02 -19.20 -9.38
CA ARG A 383 29.91 -18.18 -10.42
C ARG A 383 31.18 -17.35 -10.56
N LYS A 384 31.74 -16.84 -9.46
CA LYS A 384 32.99 -16.06 -9.51
C LYS A 384 34.17 -16.89 -10.01
N GLU A 385 34.25 -18.15 -9.63
CA GLU A 385 35.26 -19.08 -10.13
C GLU A 385 35.11 -19.29 -11.64
N ALA A 386 33.88 -19.50 -12.12
CA ALA A 386 33.56 -19.59 -13.54
C ALA A 386 33.92 -18.29 -14.30
N GLU A 387 33.63 -17.12 -13.72
CA GLU A 387 34.00 -15.82 -14.30
C GLU A 387 35.52 -15.60 -14.40
N GLN A 388 36.33 -16.28 -13.58
CA GLN A 388 37.79 -16.23 -13.64
C GLN A 388 38.38 -17.11 -14.74
N VAL A 389 37.61 -18.06 -15.28
CA VAL A 389 38.05 -18.95 -16.35
C VAL A 389 38.40 -18.11 -17.58
N SER A 390 39.58 -18.34 -18.16
CA SER A 390 40.16 -17.49 -19.22
C SER A 390 39.18 -17.20 -20.36
N TYR A 391 38.51 -18.23 -20.89
CA TYR A 391 37.59 -18.05 -22.02
C TYR A 391 36.33 -17.28 -21.64
N ILE A 392 35.80 -17.42 -20.41
CA ILE A 392 34.61 -16.68 -19.91
C ILE A 392 34.98 -15.24 -19.58
N ARG A 393 36.13 -15.05 -18.93
CA ARG A 393 36.65 -13.74 -18.56
C ARG A 393 36.83 -12.84 -19.78
N GLU A 394 37.31 -13.40 -20.88
CA GLU A 394 37.57 -12.71 -22.15
C GLU A 394 36.31 -12.49 -23.00
N MET A 395 35.14 -13.05 -22.62
CA MET A 395 33.89 -12.81 -23.34
C MET A 395 33.43 -11.35 -23.21
N PRO A 396 33.01 -10.71 -24.33
CA PRO A 396 32.41 -9.39 -24.30
C PRO A 396 31.08 -9.43 -23.53
N ALA A 397 30.70 -8.30 -22.94
CA ALA A 397 29.49 -8.17 -22.12
C ALA A 397 28.83 -6.78 -22.30
N HIS A 398 28.97 -6.19 -23.49
CA HIS A 398 28.55 -4.80 -23.75
C HIS A 398 27.11 -4.70 -24.26
N THR A 399 26.60 -5.77 -24.86
CA THR A 399 25.20 -5.88 -25.33
C THR A 399 24.42 -6.91 -24.53
N GLU A 400 23.08 -6.82 -24.54
CA GLU A 400 22.21 -7.79 -23.84
C GLU A 400 22.42 -9.22 -24.34
N ASP A 401 22.61 -9.40 -25.65
CA ASP A 401 22.88 -10.72 -26.25
C ASP A 401 24.25 -11.27 -25.77
N GLU A 402 25.29 -10.44 -25.73
CA GLU A 402 26.62 -10.84 -25.22
C GLU A 402 26.61 -11.17 -23.72
N GLN A 403 25.81 -10.45 -22.94
CA GLN A 403 25.62 -10.75 -21.51
C GLN A 403 24.90 -12.09 -21.32
N ALA A 404 23.90 -12.39 -22.15
CA ALA A 404 23.21 -13.68 -22.13
C ALA A 404 24.16 -14.83 -22.51
N ASP A 405 24.97 -14.65 -23.56
CA ASP A 405 25.97 -15.65 -23.99
C ASP A 405 27.00 -15.93 -22.89
N LYS A 406 27.47 -14.88 -22.21
CA LYS A 406 28.41 -15.00 -21.08
C LYS A 406 27.77 -15.71 -19.88
N GLU A 407 26.50 -15.42 -19.59
CA GLU A 407 25.76 -16.10 -18.54
C GLU A 407 25.56 -17.58 -18.86
N GLU A 408 25.25 -17.92 -20.12
CA GLU A 408 25.11 -19.30 -20.56
C GLU A 408 26.44 -20.06 -20.44
N ALA A 409 27.56 -19.43 -20.80
CA ALA A 409 28.89 -20.02 -20.64
C ALA A 409 29.27 -20.26 -19.16
N ILE A 410 28.90 -19.35 -18.26
CA ILE A 410 29.06 -19.52 -16.80
C ILE A 410 28.24 -20.71 -16.33
N GLN A 411 26.97 -20.79 -16.72
CA GLN A 411 26.05 -21.84 -16.30
C GLN A 411 26.53 -23.22 -16.79
N GLN A 412 26.92 -23.32 -18.06
CA GLN A 412 27.48 -24.55 -18.63
C GLN A 412 28.76 -24.99 -17.92
N TYR A 413 29.64 -24.05 -17.53
CA TYR A 413 30.84 -24.38 -16.77
C TYR A 413 30.48 -24.99 -15.41
N ILE A 414 29.57 -24.36 -14.67
CA ILE A 414 29.13 -24.82 -13.34
C ILE A 414 28.40 -26.18 -13.42
N GLU A 415 27.63 -26.41 -14.49
CA GLU A 415 26.95 -27.70 -14.73
C GLU A 415 27.93 -28.82 -15.09
N ASN A 416 29.01 -28.49 -15.81
CA ASN A 416 30.05 -29.45 -16.17
C ASN A 416 31.03 -29.78 -15.03
N MET A 417 31.05 -28.98 -13.95
CA MET A 417 31.83 -29.30 -12.74
C MET A 417 31.26 -30.54 -12.05
N THR A 418 32.13 -31.50 -11.75
CA THR A 418 31.78 -32.69 -10.97
C THR A 418 31.45 -32.32 -9.52
N ASP A 419 30.61 -33.11 -8.85
CA ASP A 419 30.27 -32.90 -7.43
C ASP A 419 31.53 -32.88 -6.55
N LYS A 420 32.55 -33.66 -6.92
CA LYS A 420 33.84 -33.66 -6.23
C LYS A 420 34.60 -32.34 -6.36
N GLU A 421 34.63 -31.74 -7.54
CA GLU A 421 35.26 -30.42 -7.76
C GLU A 421 34.54 -29.32 -6.99
N LYS A 422 33.20 -29.40 -6.91
CA LYS A 422 32.38 -28.50 -6.10
C LYS A 422 32.71 -28.66 -4.60
N ASP A 423 32.74 -29.88 -4.10
CA ASP A 423 33.08 -30.15 -2.69
C ASP A 423 34.51 -29.70 -2.35
N ASP A 424 35.49 -29.97 -3.22
CA ASP A 424 36.88 -29.56 -3.01
C ASP A 424 37.02 -28.02 -2.97
N LEU A 425 36.32 -27.31 -3.86
CA LEU A 425 36.30 -25.84 -3.86
C LEU A 425 35.61 -25.28 -2.61
N LEU A 426 34.49 -25.87 -2.19
CA LEU A 426 33.79 -25.46 -0.96
C LEU A 426 34.71 -25.63 0.25
N GLN A 427 35.37 -26.78 0.40
CA GLN A 427 36.31 -27.01 1.50
C GLN A 427 37.49 -26.04 1.48
N GLN A 428 38.03 -25.72 0.30
CA GLN A 428 39.08 -24.72 0.18
C GLN A 428 38.58 -23.36 0.70
N LYS A 429 37.40 -22.93 0.28
CA LYS A 429 36.83 -21.63 0.65
C LYS A 429 36.45 -21.55 2.12
N VAL A 430 35.97 -22.65 2.70
CA VAL A 430 35.76 -22.79 4.15
C VAL A 430 37.08 -22.56 4.91
N ARG A 431 38.18 -23.19 4.49
CA ARG A 431 39.49 -22.98 5.13
C ARG A 431 39.97 -21.53 5.00
N GLU A 432 39.83 -20.92 3.81
CA GLU A 432 40.15 -19.50 3.60
C GLU A 432 39.34 -18.59 4.55
N CYS A 433 38.04 -18.85 4.71
CA CYS A 433 37.16 -18.11 5.61
C CYS A 433 37.53 -18.33 7.09
N GLU A 434 37.91 -19.55 7.50
CA GLU A 434 38.36 -19.83 8.86
C GLU A 434 39.68 -19.12 9.21
N GLU A 435 40.63 -19.05 8.28
CA GLU A 435 41.86 -18.29 8.46
C GLU A 435 41.60 -16.79 8.57
N ASP A 436 40.73 -16.26 7.70
CA ASP A 436 40.34 -14.86 7.74
C ASP A 436 39.55 -14.52 9.01
N HIS A 437 38.67 -15.42 9.47
CA HIS A 437 37.97 -15.30 10.74
C HIS A 437 38.94 -15.11 11.90
N LYS A 438 39.97 -15.97 12.02
CA LYS A 438 40.99 -15.85 13.08
C LYS A 438 41.71 -14.50 13.02
N ARG A 439 42.00 -14.00 11.81
CA ARG A 439 42.63 -12.69 11.59
C ARG A 439 41.71 -11.57 12.06
N VAL A 440 40.45 -11.56 11.61
CA VAL A 440 39.46 -10.54 11.97
C VAL A 440 39.18 -10.52 13.47
N VAL A 441 39.06 -11.68 14.11
CA VAL A 441 38.91 -11.80 15.57
C VAL A 441 40.12 -11.20 16.31
N ALA A 442 41.34 -11.48 15.84
CA ALA A 442 42.55 -10.90 16.43
C ALA A 442 42.66 -9.38 16.25
N LEU A 443 42.05 -8.84 15.19
CA LEU A 443 41.98 -7.40 14.91
C LEU A 443 40.87 -6.67 15.70
N GLY A 444 40.08 -7.39 16.51
CA GLY A 444 39.01 -6.80 17.31
C GLY A 444 37.59 -6.96 16.73
N GLY A 445 37.45 -7.71 15.63
CA GLY A 445 36.16 -8.06 15.04
C GLY A 445 35.58 -6.99 14.11
N LEU A 446 34.26 -7.02 13.93
CA LEU A 446 33.54 -6.05 13.09
C LEU A 446 33.44 -4.69 13.80
N HIS A 447 33.78 -3.62 13.08
CA HIS A 447 33.63 -2.24 13.55
C HIS A 447 32.40 -1.59 12.90
N ILE A 448 31.48 -1.08 13.74
CA ILE A 448 30.23 -0.45 13.31
C ILE A 448 30.36 1.07 13.45
N ILE A 449 30.09 1.80 12.38
CA ILE A 449 30.06 3.26 12.37
C ILE A 449 28.63 3.72 12.09
N GLY A 450 27.99 4.40 13.03
CA GLY A 450 26.75 5.13 12.78
C GLY A 450 27.06 6.57 12.39
N THR A 451 26.62 7.04 11.23
CA THR A 451 26.90 8.43 10.79
C THR A 451 25.92 9.45 11.34
N GLU A 452 24.81 8.97 11.92
CA GLU A 452 23.73 9.75 12.54
C GLU A 452 22.98 8.87 13.55
N ARG A 453 22.14 9.49 14.38
CA ARG A 453 21.17 8.79 15.24
C ARG A 453 19.83 8.67 14.52
N HIS A 454 19.22 7.50 14.59
CA HIS A 454 17.86 7.31 14.09
C HIS A 454 16.83 7.93 15.04
N GLU A 455 15.60 8.10 14.54
CA GLU A 455 14.46 8.56 15.34
C GLU A 455 14.17 7.68 16.56
N SER A 456 14.51 6.38 16.47
CA SER A 456 14.39 5.42 17.57
C SER A 456 15.73 4.82 17.96
N ARG A 457 15.95 4.74 19.28
CA ARG A 457 17.09 4.06 19.92
C ARG A 457 17.17 2.58 19.55
N ARG A 458 16.04 1.99 19.21
CA ARG A 458 15.93 0.59 18.81
C ARG A 458 16.72 0.32 17.53
N ILE A 459 16.54 1.16 16.52
CA ILE A 459 17.22 1.04 15.22
C ILE A 459 18.74 1.21 15.39
N ASP A 460 19.16 2.16 16.23
CA ASP A 460 20.58 2.31 16.58
C ASP A 460 21.15 1.05 17.25
N LYS A 461 20.41 0.44 18.19
CA LYS A 461 20.81 -0.81 18.85
C LYS A 461 20.88 -1.98 17.86
N GLN A 462 20.02 -2.02 16.85
CA GLN A 462 20.08 -3.04 15.80
C GLN A 462 21.33 -2.88 14.94
N LEU A 463 21.71 -1.65 14.59
CA LEU A 463 22.94 -1.38 13.87
C LEU A 463 24.16 -1.84 14.70
N ARG A 464 24.23 -1.48 15.99
CA ARG A 464 25.27 -1.99 16.91
C ARG A 464 25.26 -3.53 17.01
N GLY A 465 24.07 -4.12 17.04
CA GLY A 465 23.83 -5.57 17.11
C GLY A 465 24.30 -6.36 15.89
N ARG A 466 24.74 -5.69 14.81
CA ARG A 466 25.43 -6.35 13.69
C ARG A 466 26.81 -6.87 14.08
N ALA A 467 27.48 -6.26 15.06
CA ALA A 467 28.76 -6.71 15.60
C ALA A 467 28.61 -7.49 16.92
N GLY A 468 29.63 -8.30 17.23
CA GLY A 468 29.73 -9.07 18.47
C GLY A 468 28.75 -10.24 18.58
N ARG A 469 28.40 -10.86 17.45
CA ARG A 469 27.49 -12.01 17.41
C ARG A 469 28.17 -13.26 17.95
N GLN A 470 27.40 -14.14 18.59
CA GLN A 470 27.92 -15.39 19.20
C GLN A 470 29.18 -15.17 20.06
N GLY A 471 29.26 -14.05 20.78
CA GLY A 471 30.38 -13.72 21.67
C GLY A 471 31.67 -13.34 20.94
N ASP A 472 31.60 -13.05 19.64
CA ASP A 472 32.73 -12.49 18.89
C ASP A 472 33.13 -11.11 19.42
N PRO A 473 34.40 -10.69 19.24
CA PRO A 473 34.78 -9.32 19.48
C PRO A 473 34.12 -8.40 18.45
N GLY A 474 33.97 -7.13 18.81
CA GLY A 474 33.44 -6.12 17.91
C GLY A 474 33.42 -4.77 18.60
N GLN A 475 33.30 -3.72 17.80
CA GLN A 475 33.24 -2.35 18.27
C GLN A 475 32.10 -1.60 17.59
N SER A 476 31.51 -0.64 18.28
CA SER A 476 30.57 0.30 17.67
C SER A 476 30.83 1.73 18.12
N ARG A 477 30.69 2.68 17.20
CA ARG A 477 30.82 4.12 17.47
C ARG A 477 29.83 4.91 16.61
N PHE A 478 29.30 5.99 17.15
CA PHE A 478 28.46 6.93 16.40
C PHE A 478 29.18 8.26 16.24
N PHE A 479 29.08 8.84 15.04
CA PHE A 479 29.56 10.15 14.67
C PHE A 479 28.34 11.03 14.42
N LEU A 480 28.26 12.15 15.12
CA LEU A 480 27.10 13.03 15.10
C LEU A 480 27.55 14.45 14.79
N ALA A 481 26.67 15.23 14.19
CA ALA A 481 26.86 16.65 14.00
C ALA A 481 25.68 17.44 14.57
N LEU A 482 25.96 18.66 15.02
CA LEU A 482 24.94 19.55 15.60
C LEU A 482 23.91 20.03 14.57
N ASP A 483 24.26 19.99 13.28
CA ASP A 483 23.40 20.29 12.14
C ASP A 483 22.70 19.04 11.54
N ASP A 484 22.86 17.85 12.14
CA ASP A 484 22.12 16.65 11.74
C ASP A 484 20.60 16.86 11.86
N GLU A 485 19.81 16.11 11.06
CA GLU A 485 18.35 16.27 10.99
C GLU A 485 17.65 16.15 12.36
N LEU A 486 18.01 15.12 13.14
CA LEU A 486 17.45 14.88 14.47
C LEU A 486 17.69 16.08 15.40
N MET A 487 18.89 16.68 15.34
CA MET A 487 19.27 17.81 16.18
C MET A 487 18.56 19.09 15.76
N ARG A 488 18.45 19.36 14.45
CA ARG A 488 17.70 20.50 13.90
C ARG A 488 16.22 20.44 14.27
N ARG A 489 15.59 19.27 14.15
CA ARG A 489 14.14 19.12 14.30
C ARG A 489 13.67 19.20 15.75
N PHE A 490 14.49 18.76 16.72
CA PHE A 490 14.04 18.60 18.11
C PHE A 490 14.88 19.35 19.16
N ALA A 491 16.05 19.90 18.79
CA ALA A 491 16.98 20.50 19.74
C ALA A 491 17.55 21.89 19.34
N ALA A 492 17.03 22.53 18.29
CA ALA A 492 17.57 23.78 17.71
C ALA A 492 17.93 24.87 18.75
N ASP A 493 17.00 25.21 19.66
CA ASP A 493 17.20 26.29 20.64
C ASP A 493 18.26 25.98 21.72
N ARG A 494 18.52 24.70 21.99
CA ARG A 494 19.49 24.25 23.01
C ARG A 494 20.85 23.95 22.39
N VAL A 495 20.87 23.45 21.15
CA VAL A 495 22.09 23.24 20.37
C VAL A 495 22.83 24.56 20.17
N ALA A 496 22.12 25.64 19.83
CA ALA A 496 22.70 26.98 19.72
C ALA A 496 23.39 27.43 21.02
N LYS A 497 22.79 27.17 22.19
CA LYS A 497 23.39 27.48 23.49
C LYS A 497 24.62 26.63 23.83
N VAL A 498 24.63 25.36 23.43
CA VAL A 498 25.80 24.49 23.59
C VAL A 498 26.94 24.94 22.67
N MET A 499 26.64 25.33 21.43
CA MET A 499 27.61 25.91 20.49
C MET A 499 28.21 27.22 21.02
N GLU A 500 27.38 28.11 21.59
CA GLU A 500 27.82 29.38 22.19
C GLU A 500 28.67 29.19 23.45
N MET A 501 28.37 28.15 24.25
CA MET A 501 29.02 27.93 25.54
C MET A 501 30.38 27.22 25.42
N VAL A 502 30.56 26.36 24.41
CA VAL A 502 31.73 25.45 24.34
C VAL A 502 32.86 25.97 23.45
N GLY A 503 32.60 26.93 22.55
CA GLY A 503 33.67 27.48 21.69
C GLY A 503 34.37 26.39 20.87
N MET A 504 33.61 25.44 20.31
CA MET A 504 34.17 24.32 19.54
C MET A 504 34.84 24.79 18.25
N GLU A 505 36.10 24.40 18.07
CA GLU A 505 36.76 24.38 16.76
C GLU A 505 36.02 23.39 15.84
N GLU A 506 36.01 23.67 14.53
CA GLU A 506 35.15 22.92 13.58
C GLU A 506 35.50 21.43 13.51
N ASP A 507 36.79 21.08 13.66
CA ASP A 507 37.29 19.71 13.49
C ASP A 507 37.51 18.93 14.80
N MET A 508 37.36 19.57 15.97
CA MET A 508 37.62 18.90 17.26
C MET A 508 36.35 18.22 17.79
N PRO A 509 36.35 16.87 17.95
CA PRO A 509 35.18 16.18 18.47
C PRO A 509 34.97 16.46 19.96
N LEU A 510 33.71 16.57 20.36
CA LEU A 510 33.33 16.64 21.75
C LEU A 510 32.95 15.26 22.27
N GLU A 511 33.81 14.69 23.12
CA GLU A 511 33.49 13.51 23.91
C GLU A 511 32.86 13.94 25.24
N SER A 512 31.52 14.04 25.28
CA SER A 512 30.82 14.40 26.52
C SER A 512 29.60 13.52 26.78
N SER A 513 29.66 12.80 27.89
CA SER A 513 28.54 12.03 28.43
C SER A 513 27.28 12.88 28.69
N MET A 514 27.44 14.19 28.87
CA MET A 514 26.31 15.12 29.03
C MET A 514 25.51 15.26 27.71
N VAL A 515 26.20 15.37 26.58
CA VAL A 515 25.56 15.57 25.27
C VAL A 515 24.91 14.28 24.78
N SER A 516 25.54 13.12 25.01
CA SER A 516 24.92 11.81 24.74
C SER A 516 23.58 11.65 25.48
N ARG A 517 23.49 12.04 26.75
CA ARG A 517 22.22 12.01 27.50
C ARG A 517 21.16 12.95 26.91
N PHE A 518 21.56 14.13 26.43
CA PHE A 518 20.62 15.05 25.78
C PHE A 518 20.05 14.46 24.49
N ILE A 519 20.89 13.80 23.69
CA ILE A 519 20.46 13.11 22.47
C ILE A 519 19.49 11.96 22.80
N GLU A 520 19.79 11.16 23.83
CA GLU A 520 18.88 10.11 24.30
C GLU A 520 17.51 10.66 24.75
N GLN A 521 17.48 11.82 25.41
CA GLN A 521 16.23 12.49 25.78
C GLN A 521 15.45 12.97 24.55
N ALA A 522 16.14 13.50 23.54
CA ALA A 522 15.52 13.89 22.28
C ALA A 522 14.89 12.67 21.58
N GLN A 523 15.63 11.56 21.44
CA GLN A 523 15.10 10.31 20.88
C GLN A 523 13.88 9.80 21.67
N THR A 524 13.94 9.81 23.02
CA THR A 524 12.79 9.41 23.87
C THR A 524 11.55 10.24 23.58
N LYS A 525 11.71 11.55 23.33
CA LYS A 525 10.59 12.45 23.01
C LYS A 525 10.01 12.15 21.62
N VAL A 526 10.86 11.85 20.64
CA VAL A 526 10.43 11.45 19.29
C VAL A 526 9.71 10.10 19.32
N GLU A 527 10.23 9.13 20.08
CA GLU A 527 9.59 7.82 20.31
C GLU A 527 8.20 7.99 20.92
N GLY A 528 8.06 8.82 21.97
CA GLY A 528 6.77 9.12 22.59
C GLY A 528 5.78 9.80 21.63
N TYR A 529 6.25 10.76 20.84
CA TYR A 529 5.43 11.42 19.81
C TYR A 529 4.93 10.43 18.74
N ASN A 530 5.82 9.56 18.25
CA ASN A 530 5.47 8.52 17.28
C ASN A 530 4.52 7.47 17.87
N PHE A 531 4.69 7.12 19.15
CA PHE A 531 3.77 6.26 19.90
C PHE A 531 2.37 6.87 19.97
N ASP A 532 2.25 8.16 20.31
CA ASP A 532 0.95 8.84 20.39
C ASP A 532 0.24 8.88 19.03
N ILE A 533 0.97 9.10 17.93
CA ILE A 533 0.41 9.02 16.57
C ILE A 533 -0.15 7.62 16.29
N ARG A 534 0.65 6.56 16.54
CA ARG A 534 0.20 5.18 16.30
C ARG A 534 -0.98 4.82 17.16
N LYS A 535 -0.96 5.20 18.43
CA LYS A 535 -2.07 4.99 19.36
C LYS A 535 -3.34 5.65 18.85
N ASN A 536 -3.27 6.90 18.40
CA ASN A 536 -4.42 7.58 17.82
C ASN A 536 -4.95 6.82 16.59
N VAL A 537 -4.09 6.42 15.65
CA VAL A 537 -4.50 5.65 14.46
C VAL A 537 -5.24 4.38 14.85
N VAL A 538 -4.76 3.65 15.87
CA VAL A 538 -5.41 2.43 16.39
C VAL A 538 -6.74 2.75 17.06
N ASP A 539 -6.80 3.80 17.88
CA ASP A 539 -8.00 4.18 18.62
C ASP A 539 -9.17 4.54 17.67
N TYR A 540 -8.87 5.20 16.54
CA TYR A 540 -9.85 5.47 15.48
C TYR A 540 -10.22 4.18 14.70
N ASP A 541 -9.23 3.39 14.27
CA ASP A 541 -9.50 2.14 13.54
C ASP A 541 -10.23 1.11 14.39
N ASP A 542 -10.10 1.11 15.72
CA ASP A 542 -10.84 0.21 16.63
C ASP A 542 -12.36 0.43 16.57
N VAL A 543 -12.80 1.64 16.25
CA VAL A 543 -14.22 1.95 16.02
C VAL A 543 -14.68 1.30 14.71
N ILE A 544 -13.90 1.52 13.64
CA ILE A 544 -14.16 0.97 12.31
C ILE A 544 -14.09 -0.57 12.34
N ALA A 545 -13.16 -1.14 13.12
CA ALA A 545 -12.95 -2.56 13.25
C ALA A 545 -14.18 -3.29 13.80
N LYS A 546 -14.88 -2.71 14.79
CA LYS A 546 -16.13 -3.27 15.32
C LYS A 546 -17.24 -3.28 14.27
N GLN A 547 -17.38 -2.19 13.52
CA GLN A 547 -18.36 -2.08 12.45
C GLN A 547 -18.05 -3.08 11.32
N ARG A 548 -16.78 -3.13 10.90
CA ARG A 548 -16.25 -4.07 9.91
C ARG A 548 -16.50 -5.52 10.30
N GLN A 549 -16.31 -5.89 11.57
CA GLN A 549 -16.59 -7.24 12.05
C GLN A 549 -18.05 -7.65 11.83
N VAL A 550 -18.99 -6.74 12.09
CA VAL A 550 -20.42 -6.98 11.88
C VAL A 550 -20.72 -7.14 10.39
N ILE A 551 -20.26 -6.21 9.55
CA ILE A 551 -20.50 -6.24 8.10
C ILE A 551 -19.85 -7.46 7.45
N TYR A 552 -18.62 -7.82 7.83
CA TYR A 552 -17.92 -8.97 7.25
C TYR A 552 -18.52 -10.29 7.70
N ALA A 553 -18.97 -10.40 8.96
CA ALA A 553 -19.71 -11.57 9.42
C ALA A 553 -21.02 -11.73 8.64
N ASP A 554 -21.73 -10.63 8.41
CA ASP A 554 -22.96 -10.64 7.65
C ASP A 554 -22.76 -11.05 6.19
N ARG A 555 -21.78 -10.43 5.53
CA ARG A 555 -21.36 -10.76 4.17
C ARG A 555 -20.97 -12.23 4.03
N ARG A 556 -20.20 -12.75 4.98
CA ARG A 556 -19.77 -14.16 4.98
C ARG A 556 -20.96 -15.11 5.12
N ALA A 557 -21.94 -14.80 5.96
CA ALA A 557 -23.16 -15.59 6.09
C ALA A 557 -23.94 -15.67 4.76
N VAL A 558 -24.02 -14.54 4.02
CA VAL A 558 -24.64 -14.50 2.68
C VAL A 558 -23.88 -15.40 1.69
N LEU A 559 -22.54 -15.38 1.72
CA LEU A 559 -21.66 -16.18 0.86
C LEU A 559 -21.73 -17.68 1.17
N GLU A 560 -21.85 -18.06 2.45
CA GLU A 560 -21.97 -19.45 2.93
C GLU A 560 -23.35 -20.09 2.65
N ARG A 561 -24.21 -19.40 1.89
CA ARG A 561 -25.57 -19.84 1.54
C ARG A 561 -26.47 -20.02 2.77
N ALA A 562 -26.35 -19.14 3.76
CA ALA A 562 -27.39 -19.00 4.76
C ALA A 562 -28.74 -18.76 4.05
N ASP A 563 -29.83 -19.28 4.62
CA ASP A 563 -31.16 -19.01 4.11
C ASP A 563 -31.48 -17.51 4.23
N MET A 564 -31.30 -16.80 3.11
CA MET A 564 -31.51 -15.37 3.02
C MET A 564 -32.98 -15.00 2.92
N HIS A 565 -33.83 -15.97 2.63
CA HIS A 565 -35.21 -15.70 2.30
C HIS A 565 -36.00 -15.16 3.49
N GLU A 566 -36.00 -15.88 4.60
CA GLU A 566 -36.67 -15.45 5.83
C GLU A 566 -36.15 -14.10 6.32
N ARG A 567 -34.86 -13.85 6.09
CA ARG A 567 -34.24 -12.57 6.42
C ARG A 567 -34.77 -11.45 5.53
N VAL A 568 -34.85 -11.65 4.22
CA VAL A 568 -35.42 -10.69 3.26
C VAL A 568 -36.89 -10.43 3.57
N LEU A 569 -37.69 -11.47 3.85
CA LEU A 569 -39.08 -11.32 4.29
C LEU A 569 -39.17 -10.50 5.59
N GLY A 570 -38.28 -10.76 6.55
CA GLY A 570 -38.15 -9.95 7.77
C GLY A 570 -37.85 -8.48 7.48
N MET A 571 -36.94 -8.18 6.55
CA MET A 571 -36.63 -6.82 6.12
C MET A 571 -37.83 -6.15 5.46
N MET A 572 -38.55 -6.85 4.58
CA MET A 572 -39.77 -6.34 3.94
C MET A 572 -40.84 -5.97 4.95
N ARG A 573 -41.10 -6.86 5.93
CA ARG A 573 -42.05 -6.59 7.03
C ARG A 573 -41.66 -5.32 7.77
N ALA A 574 -40.38 -5.18 8.12
CA ALA A 574 -39.88 -4.02 8.85
C ALA A 574 -39.98 -2.71 8.04
N GLU A 575 -39.67 -2.72 6.75
CA GLU A 575 -39.77 -1.54 5.88
C GLU A 575 -41.22 -1.11 5.65
N VAL A 576 -42.14 -2.05 5.40
CA VAL A 576 -43.58 -1.73 5.27
C VAL A 576 -44.11 -1.15 6.58
N ASN A 577 -43.75 -1.74 7.72
CA ASN A 577 -44.12 -1.20 9.04
C ASN A 577 -43.60 0.24 9.21
N LYS A 578 -42.34 0.49 8.84
CA LYS A 578 -41.73 1.83 8.93
C LYS A 578 -42.44 2.85 8.03
N LEU A 579 -42.85 2.47 6.83
CA LEU A 579 -43.64 3.34 5.94
C LEU A 579 -45.00 3.68 6.55
N VAL A 580 -45.72 2.67 7.06
CA VAL A 580 -47.01 2.88 7.74
C VAL A 580 -46.84 3.82 8.94
N ASP A 581 -45.79 3.63 9.73
CA ASP A 581 -45.50 4.44 10.92
C ASP A 581 -45.18 5.90 10.58
N ALA A 582 -44.46 6.12 9.48
CA ALA A 582 -44.09 7.45 9.00
C ALA A 582 -45.28 8.23 8.42
N CYS A 583 -46.23 7.53 7.78
CA CYS A 583 -47.41 8.14 7.16
C CYS A 583 -48.58 8.26 8.13
N ILE A 584 -48.73 7.33 9.09
CA ILE A 584 -49.85 7.26 10.03
C ILE A 584 -49.30 7.21 11.47
N PRO A 585 -49.01 8.37 12.09
CA PRO A 585 -48.45 8.42 13.44
C PRO A 585 -49.43 7.94 14.51
N GLY A 586 -50.73 8.14 14.28
CA GLY A 586 -51.82 7.77 15.19
C GLY A 586 -52.24 6.29 15.11
N THR A 587 -53.24 5.91 15.90
CA THR A 587 -53.83 4.55 15.89
C THR A 587 -54.91 4.36 14.83
N VAL A 588 -55.42 5.45 14.29
CA VAL A 588 -56.47 5.52 13.27
C VAL A 588 -56.07 6.54 12.22
N ILE A 589 -56.56 6.37 11.00
CA ILE A 589 -56.33 7.32 9.90
C ILE A 589 -57.22 8.54 10.14
N THR A 590 -56.61 9.72 10.22
CA THR A 590 -57.32 10.97 10.51
C THR A 590 -57.54 11.83 9.27
N GLU A 591 -56.65 11.71 8.28
CA GLU A 591 -56.61 12.57 7.09
C GLU A 591 -56.44 11.71 5.84
N GLU A 592 -57.14 12.04 4.75
CA GLU A 592 -57.03 11.32 3.47
C GLU A 592 -55.62 11.43 2.87
N GLU A 593 -54.96 12.58 3.09
CA GLU A 593 -53.57 12.84 2.66
C GLU A 593 -52.58 11.82 3.23
N GLN A 594 -52.83 11.29 4.44
CA GLN A 594 -51.99 10.24 5.05
C GLN A 594 -52.03 8.94 4.23
N LEU A 595 -53.22 8.59 3.74
CA LEU A 595 -53.44 7.39 2.92
C LEU A 595 -52.89 7.60 1.51
N GLU A 596 -53.14 8.75 0.88
CA GLU A 596 -52.59 9.08 -0.44
C GLU A 596 -51.06 9.04 -0.46
N LYS A 597 -50.43 9.60 0.58
CA LYS A 597 -48.97 9.57 0.73
C LYS A 597 -48.43 8.14 0.91
N LEU A 598 -49.08 7.35 1.75
CA LEU A 598 -48.72 5.95 1.96
C LEU A 598 -48.83 5.13 0.66
N LEU A 599 -49.92 5.31 -0.09
CA LEU A 599 -50.14 4.63 -1.37
C LEU A 599 -49.12 5.05 -2.42
N THR A 600 -48.84 6.34 -2.55
CA THR A 600 -47.82 6.85 -3.47
C THR A 600 -46.44 6.24 -3.19
N MET A 601 -46.09 6.11 -1.90
CA MET A 601 -44.83 5.46 -1.50
C MET A 601 -44.85 3.95 -1.76
N MET A 602 -45.99 3.29 -1.50
CA MET A 602 -46.17 1.85 -1.68
C MET A 602 -46.21 1.43 -3.14
N GLU A 603 -46.76 2.27 -4.02
CA GLU A 603 -46.78 2.06 -5.45
C GLU A 603 -45.36 1.81 -5.98
N ALA A 604 -44.33 2.44 -5.43
CA ALA A 604 -42.94 2.18 -5.85
C ALA A 604 -42.51 0.72 -5.72
N TRP A 605 -43.15 -0.06 -4.84
CA TRP A 605 -42.80 -1.44 -4.51
C TRP A 605 -43.82 -2.46 -5.00
N VAL A 606 -45.10 -2.21 -4.78
CA VAL A 606 -46.19 -3.14 -5.14
C VAL A 606 -47.39 -2.35 -5.63
N HIS A 607 -48.09 -2.88 -6.63
CA HIS A 607 -49.39 -2.32 -7.00
C HIS A 607 -50.39 -2.66 -5.89
N VAL A 608 -50.95 -1.63 -5.25
CA VAL A 608 -52.01 -1.80 -4.25
C VAL A 608 -53.35 -1.76 -4.98
N PRO A 609 -54.08 -2.88 -5.08
CA PRO A 609 -55.35 -2.88 -5.79
C PRO A 609 -56.43 -2.15 -4.96
N GLU A 610 -57.41 -1.56 -5.66
CA GLU A 610 -58.41 -0.65 -5.07
C GLU A 610 -59.30 -1.33 -4.01
N ASP A 611 -59.40 -2.66 -4.03
CA ASP A 611 -60.14 -3.50 -3.08
C ASP A 611 -59.42 -3.68 -1.72
N VAL A 612 -58.12 -3.42 -1.67
CA VAL A 612 -57.34 -3.36 -0.42
C VAL A 612 -57.58 -2.03 0.30
N LEU A 613 -58.07 -1.01 -0.41
CA LEU A 613 -58.38 0.31 0.14
C LEU A 613 -59.71 0.30 0.90
N PRO A 614 -59.78 0.90 2.10
CA PRO A 614 -61.06 1.05 2.80
C PRO A 614 -62.05 1.93 2.04
N GLU A 615 -63.29 1.46 1.87
CA GLU A 615 -64.43 2.32 1.49
C GLU A 615 -64.73 3.40 2.56
N ASN A 616 -64.26 3.22 3.81
CA ASN A 616 -64.41 4.18 4.90
C ASN A 616 -63.10 4.39 5.69
N ILE A 617 -62.51 5.57 5.54
CA ILE A 617 -61.17 5.94 6.03
C ILE A 617 -61.09 5.96 7.58
N HIS A 618 -62.21 6.24 8.27
CA HIS A 618 -62.23 6.33 9.73
C HIS A 618 -62.49 5.00 10.47
N ALA A 619 -62.78 3.91 9.75
CA ALA A 619 -63.18 2.63 10.34
C ALA A 619 -62.04 1.62 10.51
N ILE A 620 -60.87 1.86 9.90
CA ILE A 620 -59.75 0.92 9.90
C ILE A 620 -58.70 1.30 10.95
N ARG A 621 -58.30 0.31 11.75
CA ARG A 621 -57.17 0.45 12.67
C ARG A 621 -55.87 0.34 11.88
N ARG A 622 -54.87 1.15 12.25
CA ARG A 622 -53.54 1.11 11.66
C ARG A 622 -52.95 -0.30 11.58
N GLU A 623 -53.19 -1.14 12.58
CA GLU A 623 -52.61 -2.49 12.63
C GLU A 623 -53.26 -3.49 11.67
N ASP A 624 -54.54 -3.28 11.35
CA ASP A 624 -55.24 -4.08 10.35
C ASP A 624 -54.74 -3.70 8.95
N LEU A 625 -54.58 -2.41 8.68
CA LEU A 625 -53.99 -1.92 7.41
C LEU A 625 -52.54 -2.37 7.25
N ARG A 626 -51.73 -2.24 8.31
CA ARG A 626 -50.34 -2.68 8.34
C ARG A 626 -50.21 -4.15 7.98
N SER A 627 -51.00 -5.01 8.63
CA SER A 627 -50.95 -6.45 8.41
C SER A 627 -51.30 -6.81 6.96
N LYS A 628 -52.34 -6.18 6.41
CA LYS A 628 -52.74 -6.35 5.00
C LYS A 628 -51.67 -5.91 4.00
N LEU A 629 -51.05 -4.74 4.22
CA LEU A 629 -50.00 -4.24 3.32
C LEU A 629 -48.75 -5.10 3.36
N VAL A 630 -48.39 -5.62 4.55
CA VAL A 630 -47.30 -6.58 4.72
C VAL A 630 -47.58 -7.87 3.96
N GLU A 631 -48.77 -8.45 4.14
CA GLU A 631 -49.20 -9.67 3.46
C GLU A 631 -49.19 -9.49 1.93
N LEU A 632 -49.81 -8.42 1.42
CA LEU A 632 -49.82 -8.08 0.00
C LEU A 632 -48.41 -7.96 -0.59
N THR A 633 -47.50 -7.30 0.13
CA THR A 633 -46.12 -7.10 -0.34
C THR A 633 -45.35 -8.42 -0.41
N ILE A 634 -45.54 -9.29 0.59
CA ILE A 634 -44.89 -10.60 0.64
C ILE A 634 -45.47 -11.52 -0.45
N GLU A 635 -46.80 -11.58 -0.59
CA GLU A 635 -47.45 -12.39 -1.62
C GLU A 635 -46.99 -11.98 -3.02
N HIS A 636 -46.95 -10.68 -3.31
CA HIS A 636 -46.43 -10.18 -4.58
C HIS A 636 -44.99 -10.60 -4.83
N TYR A 637 -44.15 -10.55 -3.80
CA TYR A 637 -42.75 -10.98 -3.88
C TYR A 637 -42.62 -12.48 -4.15
N GLU A 638 -43.34 -13.33 -3.39
CA GLU A 638 -43.35 -14.78 -3.55
C GLU A 638 -43.85 -15.21 -4.93
N GLU A 639 -44.98 -14.66 -5.39
CA GLU A 639 -45.54 -14.98 -6.70
C GLU A 639 -44.60 -14.60 -7.83
N SER A 640 -43.94 -13.45 -7.71
CA SER A 640 -42.99 -12.99 -8.70
C SER A 640 -41.70 -13.81 -8.67
N GLY A 641 -41.28 -14.26 -7.47
CA GLY A 641 -40.16 -15.17 -7.26
C GLY A 641 -40.40 -16.54 -7.88
N ALA A 642 -41.59 -17.13 -7.68
CA ALA A 642 -41.98 -18.39 -8.29
C ALA A 642 -41.96 -18.34 -9.83
N LYS A 643 -42.44 -17.24 -10.42
CA LYS A 643 -42.35 -17.01 -11.88
C LYS A 643 -40.90 -16.97 -12.36
N LEU A 644 -40.00 -16.35 -11.60
CA LEU A 644 -38.57 -16.28 -11.95
C LEU A 644 -37.90 -17.66 -11.88
N ASP A 645 -38.22 -18.45 -10.86
CA ASP A 645 -37.71 -19.82 -10.72
C ASP A 645 -38.23 -20.73 -11.84
N GLU A 646 -39.52 -20.65 -12.19
CA GLU A 646 -40.09 -21.36 -13.35
C GLU A 646 -39.37 -20.99 -14.66
N LEU A 647 -39.09 -19.70 -14.87
CA LEU A 647 -38.35 -19.23 -16.04
C LEU A 647 -36.91 -19.78 -16.08
N ALA A 648 -36.25 -19.87 -14.93
CA ALA A 648 -34.91 -20.43 -14.82
C ALA A 648 -34.90 -21.95 -15.13
N GLU A 649 -35.87 -22.70 -14.62
CA GLU A 649 -36.03 -24.13 -14.88
C GLU A 649 -36.35 -24.43 -16.36
N GLN A 650 -37.20 -23.61 -16.99
CA GLN A 650 -37.59 -23.77 -18.39
C GLN A 650 -36.46 -23.45 -19.37
N ASN A 651 -35.42 -22.72 -18.94
CA ASN A 651 -34.35 -22.24 -19.80
C ASN A 651 -32.94 -22.62 -19.28
N PRO A 652 -32.64 -23.92 -19.14
CA PRO A 652 -31.34 -24.35 -18.65
C PRO A 652 -30.23 -23.92 -19.62
N GLY A 653 -29.28 -23.12 -19.13
CA GLY A 653 -28.12 -22.66 -19.91
C GLY A 653 -28.18 -21.20 -20.41
N ILE A 654 -29.31 -20.49 -20.25
CA ILE A 654 -29.40 -19.04 -20.56
C ILE A 654 -28.80 -18.18 -19.44
N GLY A 655 -28.58 -18.76 -18.26
CA GLY A 655 -28.00 -18.06 -17.10
C GLY A 655 -29.00 -17.18 -16.35
N ILE A 656 -30.29 -17.54 -16.38
CA ILE A 656 -31.32 -16.88 -15.57
C ILE A 656 -31.10 -17.29 -14.09
N PRO A 657 -30.91 -16.33 -13.17
CA PRO A 657 -30.71 -16.63 -11.75
C PRO A 657 -32.03 -17.03 -11.08
N THR A 658 -31.96 -17.92 -10.08
CA THR A 658 -33.09 -18.20 -9.18
C THR A 658 -33.36 -17.00 -8.26
N ILE A 659 -34.53 -16.95 -7.63
CA ILE A 659 -34.83 -15.90 -6.64
C ILE A 659 -33.81 -15.89 -5.50
N ARG A 660 -33.32 -17.07 -5.09
CA ARG A 660 -32.30 -17.24 -4.05
C ARG A 660 -30.92 -16.73 -4.48
N ASP A 661 -30.55 -16.90 -5.75
CA ASP A 661 -29.33 -16.28 -6.31
C ASP A 661 -29.46 -14.76 -6.36
N PHE A 662 -30.67 -14.26 -6.66
CA PHE A 662 -30.98 -12.85 -6.78
C PHE A 662 -30.94 -12.13 -5.42
N GLU A 663 -31.60 -12.68 -4.39
CA GLU A 663 -31.54 -12.22 -3.00
C GLU A 663 -30.09 -12.05 -2.54
N ARG A 664 -29.24 -13.05 -2.80
CA ARG A 664 -27.81 -13.02 -2.45
C ARG A 664 -27.04 -11.98 -3.24
N SER A 665 -27.20 -11.95 -4.56
CA SER A 665 -26.45 -11.03 -5.43
C SER A 665 -26.77 -9.57 -5.09
N ILE A 666 -28.05 -9.22 -4.93
CA ILE A 666 -28.46 -7.86 -4.58
C ILE A 666 -27.98 -7.50 -3.18
N THR A 667 -28.13 -8.41 -2.19
CA THR A 667 -27.64 -8.16 -0.83
C THR A 667 -26.15 -7.85 -0.83
N LEU A 668 -25.32 -8.66 -1.49
CA LEU A 668 -23.88 -8.42 -1.55
C LEU A 668 -23.54 -7.10 -2.25
N GLN A 669 -24.20 -6.79 -3.37
CA GLN A 669 -23.97 -5.54 -4.11
C GLN A 669 -24.35 -4.29 -3.31
N VAL A 670 -25.49 -4.31 -2.64
CA VAL A 670 -25.97 -3.20 -1.81
C VAL A 670 -25.08 -3.00 -0.59
N VAL A 671 -24.78 -4.09 0.13
CA VAL A 671 -23.88 -4.04 1.30
C VAL A 671 -22.52 -3.50 0.90
N ASP A 672 -21.92 -4.02 -0.18
CA ASP A 672 -20.61 -3.56 -0.65
C ASP A 672 -20.60 -2.08 -0.99
N ARG A 673 -21.58 -1.63 -1.80
CA ARG A 673 -21.67 -0.23 -2.23
C ARG A 673 -21.78 0.71 -1.04
N LEU A 674 -22.76 0.46 -0.16
CA LEU A 674 -23.02 1.35 0.97
C LEU A 674 -21.92 1.27 2.03
N TRP A 675 -21.29 0.10 2.20
CA TRP A 675 -20.14 -0.02 3.10
C TRP A 675 -18.92 0.75 2.59
N MET A 676 -18.66 0.75 1.28
CA MET A 676 -17.61 1.57 0.68
C MET A 676 -17.89 3.06 0.90
N ASP A 677 -19.10 3.52 0.58
CA ASP A 677 -19.53 4.91 0.80
C ASP A 677 -19.36 5.30 2.29
N HIS A 678 -19.67 4.39 3.21
CA HIS A 678 -19.50 4.60 4.65
C HIS A 678 -18.04 4.68 5.09
N ILE A 679 -17.14 3.85 4.56
CA ILE A 679 -15.70 3.94 4.87
C ILE A 679 -15.15 5.30 4.42
N ASP A 680 -15.49 5.72 3.20
CA ASP A 680 -15.06 7.01 2.67
C ASP A 680 -15.58 8.16 3.56
N ALA A 681 -16.86 8.12 3.96
CA ALA A 681 -17.44 9.11 4.85
C ALA A 681 -16.76 9.15 6.25
N LEU A 682 -16.38 7.99 6.79
CA LEU A 682 -15.62 7.92 8.05
C LEU A 682 -14.19 8.45 7.91
N ASP A 683 -13.52 8.22 6.77
CA ASP A 683 -12.20 8.78 6.50
C ASP A 683 -12.26 10.32 6.42
N VAL A 684 -13.29 10.86 5.75
CA VAL A 684 -13.56 12.32 5.71
C VAL A 684 -13.86 12.88 7.10
N MET A 685 -14.68 12.18 7.89
CA MET A 685 -14.97 12.59 9.26
C MET A 685 -13.71 12.60 10.12
N ARG A 686 -12.87 11.56 10.03
CA ARG A 686 -11.62 11.47 10.81
C ARG A 686 -10.71 12.67 10.52
N ALA A 687 -10.64 13.14 9.28
CA ALA A 687 -9.85 14.31 8.93
C ALA A 687 -10.43 15.62 9.49
N SER A 688 -11.76 15.76 9.50
CA SER A 688 -12.46 16.99 9.90
C SER A 688 -12.73 17.11 11.41
N ILE A 689 -12.75 16.00 12.16
CA ILE A 689 -13.09 15.97 13.60
C ILE A 689 -12.14 16.85 14.44
N HIS A 690 -10.90 17.02 13.99
CA HIS A 690 -9.91 17.85 14.68
C HIS A 690 -10.31 19.33 14.73
N PHE A 691 -11.04 19.83 13.73
CA PHE A 691 -11.52 21.22 13.69
C PHE A 691 -12.77 21.44 14.55
N ARG A 692 -13.56 20.39 14.80
CA ARG A 692 -14.73 20.43 15.71
C ARG A 692 -14.34 20.46 17.19
N SER A 693 -13.07 20.25 17.53
CA SER A 693 -12.56 20.22 18.90
C SER A 693 -12.47 21.59 19.61
N ILE A 694 -12.95 22.66 18.97
CA ILE A 694 -13.13 23.97 19.60
C ILE A 694 -14.27 23.87 20.64
N GLY A 695 -13.96 23.34 21.83
CA GLY A 695 -14.98 23.15 22.88
C GLY A 695 -14.62 22.29 24.10
N GLN A 696 -13.35 22.01 24.40
CA GLN A 696 -12.92 21.16 25.54
C GLN A 696 -13.44 19.70 25.52
N ARG A 697 -13.95 19.19 24.39
CA ARG A 697 -14.37 17.78 24.25
C ARG A 697 -13.31 16.97 23.52
N ASP A 698 -13.15 15.72 23.94
CA ASP A 698 -12.20 14.77 23.32
C ASP A 698 -12.66 14.40 21.90
N PRO A 699 -11.85 14.69 20.84
CA PRO A 699 -12.20 14.38 19.46
C PRO A 699 -12.54 12.91 19.22
N LEU A 700 -11.90 11.99 19.95
CA LEU A 700 -12.14 10.55 19.79
C LEU A 700 -13.53 10.16 20.29
N VAL A 701 -14.03 10.82 21.33
CA VAL A 701 -15.37 10.55 21.88
C VAL A 701 -16.45 11.04 20.92
N GLU A 702 -16.28 12.24 20.37
CA GLU A 702 -17.20 12.78 19.36
C GLU A 702 -17.18 11.92 18.09
N PHE A 703 -15.99 11.50 17.62
CA PHE A 703 -15.87 10.57 16.50
C PHE A 703 -16.58 9.24 16.77
N LYS A 704 -16.44 8.67 17.97
CA LYS A 704 -17.12 7.41 18.34
C LYS A 704 -18.64 7.54 18.30
N ASN A 705 -19.18 8.62 18.84
CA ASN A 705 -20.62 8.85 18.87
C ASN A 705 -21.17 9.02 17.46
N GLU A 706 -20.48 9.80 16.62
CA GLU A 706 -20.91 10.09 15.26
C GLU A 706 -20.75 8.86 14.35
N ALA A 707 -19.63 8.16 14.43
CA ALA A 707 -19.42 6.90 13.70
C ALA A 707 -20.47 5.85 14.07
N PHE A 708 -20.95 5.81 15.32
CA PHE A 708 -22.03 4.92 15.73
C PHE A 708 -23.37 5.30 15.10
N ARG A 709 -23.73 6.59 15.07
CA ARG A 709 -24.94 7.08 14.40
C ARG A 709 -24.94 6.76 12.92
N MET A 710 -23.85 7.09 12.22
CA MET A 710 -23.68 6.77 10.80
C MET A 710 -23.78 5.27 10.53
N PHE A 711 -23.30 4.43 11.45
CA PHE A 711 -23.41 2.98 11.29
C PHE A 711 -24.84 2.46 11.47
N ASP A 712 -25.63 3.05 12.39
CA ASP A 712 -27.05 2.74 12.51
C ASP A 712 -27.83 3.19 11.26
N GLU A 713 -27.51 4.36 10.72
CA GLU A 713 -28.05 4.85 9.45
C GLU A 713 -27.67 3.95 8.28
N LEU A 714 -26.41 3.50 8.21
CA LEU A 714 -25.94 2.55 7.21
C LEU A 714 -26.76 1.25 7.26
N LYS A 715 -26.97 0.66 8.43
CA LYS A 715 -27.77 -0.58 8.57
C LYS A 715 -29.20 -0.37 8.07
N ALA A 716 -29.81 0.76 8.42
CA ALA A 716 -31.15 1.11 7.96
C ALA A 716 -31.19 1.33 6.43
N ALA A 717 -30.15 1.97 5.87
CA ALA A 717 -30.02 2.18 4.43
C ALA A 717 -29.82 0.87 3.68
N ILE A 718 -28.99 -0.04 4.18
CA ILE A 718 -28.78 -1.39 3.61
C ILE A 718 -30.13 -2.12 3.53
N GLN A 719 -30.88 -2.16 4.63
CA GLN A 719 -32.18 -2.82 4.67
C GLN A 719 -33.15 -2.24 3.63
N TYR A 720 -33.30 -0.92 3.61
CA TYR A 720 -34.17 -0.21 2.67
C TYR A 720 -33.76 -0.46 1.21
N HIS A 721 -32.47 -0.36 0.88
CA HIS A 721 -31.99 -0.54 -0.49
C HIS A 721 -32.13 -1.98 -0.97
N ILE A 722 -31.90 -2.99 -0.12
CA ILE A 722 -32.15 -4.39 -0.47
C ILE A 722 -33.62 -4.61 -0.83
N VAL A 723 -34.53 -4.21 0.06
CA VAL A 723 -35.98 -4.35 -0.16
C VAL A 723 -36.43 -3.58 -1.39
N SER A 724 -36.00 -2.33 -1.51
CA SER A 724 -36.41 -1.47 -2.62
C SER A 724 -35.88 -1.97 -3.96
N GLU A 725 -34.64 -2.45 -4.07
CA GLU A 725 -34.10 -2.95 -5.33
C GLU A 725 -34.79 -4.25 -5.74
N LEU A 726 -35.00 -5.17 -4.79
CA LEU A 726 -35.76 -6.40 -5.03
C LEU A 726 -37.17 -6.10 -5.54
N LEU A 727 -37.97 -5.35 -4.78
CA LEU A 727 -39.38 -5.09 -5.14
C LEU A 727 -39.53 -4.30 -6.44
N LYS A 728 -38.66 -3.31 -6.70
CA LYS A 728 -38.67 -2.57 -7.98
C LYS A 728 -38.39 -3.46 -9.18
N LEU A 729 -37.49 -4.44 -9.03
CA LEU A 729 -37.18 -5.40 -10.09
C LEU A 729 -38.33 -6.38 -10.31
N MET A 730 -39.01 -6.81 -9.24
CA MET A 730 -40.15 -7.72 -9.33
C MET A 730 -41.44 -7.05 -9.86
N ARG A 731 -41.54 -5.72 -9.79
CA ARG A 731 -42.69 -4.95 -10.28
C ARG A 731 -42.78 -4.89 -11.82
N GLY A 732 -41.66 -5.08 -12.54
CA GLY A 732 -41.63 -5.01 -14.01
C GLY A 732 -41.89 -6.36 -14.69
N GLU A 733 -42.39 -6.35 -15.94
CA GLU A 733 -42.32 -7.54 -16.81
C GLU A 733 -40.84 -7.87 -17.09
N PHE A 734 -40.42 -9.10 -16.79
CA PHE A 734 -39.06 -9.58 -17.09
C PHE A 734 -38.81 -9.58 -18.61
N SER A 735 -38.23 -8.50 -19.13
CA SER A 735 -37.74 -8.47 -20.51
C SER A 735 -36.32 -9.04 -20.56
N ILE A 736 -36.20 -10.31 -20.95
CA ILE A 736 -34.90 -10.96 -21.15
C ILE A 736 -34.23 -10.33 -22.38
N ARG A 737 -33.35 -9.35 -22.15
CA ARG A 737 -32.36 -8.97 -23.15
C ARG A 737 -31.17 -9.90 -23.03
N VAL A 738 -31.05 -10.83 -23.99
CA VAL A 738 -29.81 -11.59 -24.20
C VAL A 738 -28.73 -10.61 -24.62
N GLN A 739 -28.07 -9.97 -23.66
CA GLN A 739 -26.76 -9.39 -23.91
C GLN A 739 -25.79 -10.56 -24.06
N GLN A 740 -25.02 -10.58 -25.15
CA GLN A 740 -23.80 -11.38 -25.20
C GLN A 740 -23.07 -11.18 -23.87
N PRO A 741 -22.55 -12.23 -23.22
CA PRO A 741 -22.00 -12.13 -21.89
C PRO A 741 -21.02 -10.97 -21.90
N ALA A 742 -21.41 -9.85 -21.27
CA ALA A 742 -20.44 -8.85 -20.89
C ALA A 742 -19.38 -9.65 -20.14
N PRO A 743 -18.08 -9.47 -20.45
CA PRO A 743 -17.05 -10.19 -19.71
C PRO A 743 -17.41 -10.02 -18.25
N GLN A 744 -17.57 -11.14 -17.53
CA GLN A 744 -17.84 -11.14 -16.09
C GLN A 744 -17.07 -9.96 -15.51
N ARG A 745 -17.71 -9.10 -14.70
CA ARG A 745 -16.97 -8.09 -13.94
C ARG A 745 -15.92 -8.86 -13.15
N LYS A 746 -14.75 -9.05 -13.76
CA LYS A 746 -13.58 -9.61 -13.11
C LYS A 746 -13.36 -8.61 -11.99
N ALA A 747 -13.25 -9.11 -10.75
CA ALA A 747 -12.71 -8.29 -9.68
C ALA A 747 -11.55 -7.48 -10.28
N PRO A 748 -11.54 -6.14 -10.14
CA PRO A 748 -10.60 -5.29 -10.86
C PRO A 748 -9.20 -5.89 -10.79
N ARG A 749 -8.71 -6.43 -11.91
CA ARG A 749 -7.47 -7.23 -11.96
C ARG A 749 -6.22 -6.40 -11.60
N LYS A 750 -6.38 -5.07 -11.55
CA LYS A 750 -5.39 -4.10 -11.10
C LYS A 750 -6.04 -3.16 -10.08
N LEU A 751 -6.42 -3.69 -8.92
CA LEU A 751 -6.67 -2.86 -7.73
C LEU A 751 -5.35 -2.20 -7.32
N ARG A 752 -5.37 -0.90 -7.07
CA ARG A 752 -4.18 -0.20 -6.57
C ARG A 752 -4.12 -0.37 -5.06
N THR A 753 -3.01 -0.90 -4.58
CA THR A 753 -2.71 -0.91 -3.16
C THR A 753 -1.68 0.18 -2.84
N ASN A 754 -1.69 0.68 -1.60
CA ASN A 754 -0.63 1.60 -1.17
C ASN A 754 0.76 0.95 -1.15
N ALA A 755 0.84 -0.38 -1.07
CA ALA A 755 2.10 -1.11 -1.22
C ALA A 755 2.60 -1.15 -2.68
N ASP A 756 1.73 -1.22 -3.69
CA ASP A 756 2.13 -1.16 -5.10
C ASP A 756 2.71 0.22 -5.46
N ASP A 757 2.12 1.28 -4.91
CA ASP A 757 2.61 2.66 -5.08
C ASP A 757 3.98 2.83 -4.39
N LEU A 758 4.16 2.25 -3.20
CA LEU A 758 5.46 2.20 -2.53
C LEU A 758 6.48 1.41 -3.35
N ALA A 759 6.15 0.19 -3.77
CA ALA A 759 7.01 -0.68 -4.58
C ALA A 759 7.46 -0.01 -5.89
N ARG A 760 6.57 0.73 -6.56
CA ARG A 760 6.92 1.56 -7.72
C ARG A 760 7.93 2.66 -7.39
N ALA A 761 7.75 3.35 -6.26
CA ALA A 761 8.65 4.42 -5.83
C ALA A 761 10.08 3.92 -5.51
N ILE A 762 10.22 2.66 -5.06
CA ILE A 762 11.51 2.01 -4.79
C ILE A 762 12.06 1.19 -5.97
N GLY A 763 11.37 1.16 -7.12
CA GLY A 763 11.83 0.46 -8.32
C GLY A 763 11.60 -1.06 -8.33
N GLN A 764 10.67 -1.56 -7.52
CA GLN A 764 10.29 -2.98 -7.41
C GLN A 764 8.96 -3.30 -8.13
N ALA A 765 8.52 -2.45 -9.06
CA ALA A 765 7.27 -2.64 -9.79
C ALA A 765 7.31 -3.87 -10.71
N LYS A 766 6.17 -4.55 -10.89
CA LYS A 766 5.98 -5.50 -11.99
C LYS A 766 6.29 -4.79 -13.31
N SER A 767 7.18 -5.35 -14.13
CA SER A 767 7.30 -4.95 -15.52
C SER A 767 5.95 -5.16 -16.17
N ASP A 768 5.23 -4.08 -16.49
CA ASP A 768 3.99 -4.16 -17.26
C ASP A 768 4.35 -4.75 -18.64
N THR A 769 4.18 -6.06 -18.79
CA THR A 769 4.19 -6.68 -20.11
C THR A 769 3.04 -6.09 -20.90
N VAL A 770 3.38 -5.37 -21.97
CA VAL A 770 2.44 -4.82 -22.94
C VAL A 770 1.76 -5.98 -23.66
N GLU A 771 0.63 -6.44 -23.13
CA GLU A 771 -0.36 -7.21 -23.89
C GLU A 771 -1.63 -6.38 -24.02
N ASP A 772 -1.61 -5.47 -25.00
CA ASP A 772 -2.81 -5.09 -25.74
C ASP A 772 -2.43 -4.93 -27.21
N SER A 773 -2.52 -6.04 -27.94
CA SER A 773 -2.59 -6.04 -29.40
C SER A 773 -3.72 -6.99 -29.82
N PRO A 774 -4.65 -6.55 -30.67
CA PRO A 774 -5.83 -7.32 -31.00
C PRO A 774 -5.46 -8.53 -31.88
N ALA A 775 -5.70 -9.72 -31.33
CA ALA A 775 -5.90 -11.02 -31.97
C ALA A 775 -5.53 -11.15 -33.47
N ALA A 776 -4.32 -11.65 -33.74
CA ALA A 776 -3.98 -12.26 -35.02
C ALA A 776 -4.67 -13.64 -35.12
N LYS A 777 -5.66 -13.75 -36.01
CA LYS A 777 -6.29 -15.02 -36.39
C LYS A 777 -5.24 -16.00 -36.93
N SER A 778 -5.24 -17.21 -36.40
CA SER A 778 -4.41 -18.32 -36.86
C SER A 778 -4.67 -18.63 -38.35
N SER A 779 -3.62 -18.66 -39.16
CA SER A 779 -3.63 -19.38 -40.43
C SER A 779 -2.89 -20.71 -40.26
N ARG A 780 -3.65 -21.78 -40.06
CA ARG A 780 -3.16 -23.14 -40.29
C ARG A 780 -2.93 -23.32 -41.79
N ARG A 781 -1.70 -23.65 -42.18
CA ARG A 781 -1.42 -24.30 -43.46
C ARG A 781 -2.11 -25.67 -43.47
N ASN A 782 -3.00 -25.88 -44.42
CA ASN A 782 -3.15 -27.14 -45.14
C ASN A 782 -3.67 -26.82 -46.54
N GLY A 783 -3.03 -27.41 -47.55
CA GLY A 783 -3.38 -27.23 -48.94
C GLY A 783 -4.55 -28.09 -49.36
N ALA A 784 -5.31 -27.61 -50.34
CA ALA A 784 -5.75 -28.36 -51.52
C ALA A 784 -6.69 -27.49 -52.37
N SER A 785 -6.31 -27.35 -53.64
CA SER A 785 -7.15 -27.38 -54.86
C SER A 785 -8.38 -26.48 -55.02
N SER A 786 -8.38 -25.81 -56.19
CA SER A 786 -9.51 -25.40 -57.04
C SER A 786 -10.41 -24.30 -56.47
N GLY A 787 -10.86 -23.29 -57.21
CA GLY A 787 -10.85 -23.04 -58.64
C GLY A 787 -12.02 -22.10 -58.92
N GLN A 788 -11.82 -21.21 -59.90
CA GLN A 788 -12.84 -20.48 -60.66
C GLN A 788 -13.57 -19.27 -60.05
N ARG A 789 -13.46 -18.19 -60.85
CA ARG A 789 -14.51 -17.24 -61.30
C ARG A 789 -15.16 -16.39 -60.20
N GLY A 790 -15.25 -15.06 -60.31
CA GLY A 790 -15.15 -14.20 -61.46
C GLY A 790 -16.25 -13.14 -61.36
N GLN A 791 -15.84 -11.89 -61.57
CA GLN A 791 -16.59 -10.79 -62.18
C GLN A 791 -17.63 -9.95 -61.39
N ASN A 792 -17.35 -8.65 -61.49
CA ASN A 792 -18.23 -7.49 -61.75
C ASN A 792 -19.11 -6.98 -60.59
N GLY A 793 -19.26 -5.66 -60.37
CA GLY A 793 -18.84 -4.47 -61.12
C GLY A 793 -19.00 -3.19 -60.25
N ARG A 794 -18.16 -2.17 -60.48
CA ARG A 794 -18.51 -0.81 -61.00
C ARG A 794 -19.65 -0.09 -60.25
N THR A 795 -19.44 1.07 -59.62
CA THR A 795 -19.27 2.36 -60.32
C THR A 795 -18.88 3.54 -59.39
N SER A 796 -18.04 4.46 -59.93
CA SER A 796 -17.89 5.93 -59.77
C SER A 796 -18.27 6.67 -58.45
N GLY A 797 -17.59 7.72 -57.98
CA GLY A 797 -16.45 8.52 -58.46
C GLY A 797 -16.38 9.89 -57.74
N GLY A 798 -15.16 10.48 -57.66
CA GLY A 798 -14.83 11.87 -57.24
C GLY A 798 -14.60 12.07 -55.72
N THR A 799 -13.56 12.72 -55.18
CA THR A 799 -12.59 13.72 -55.71
C THR A 799 -11.38 13.79 -54.73
N GLN A 800 -10.18 14.11 -55.24
CA GLN A 800 -8.90 14.16 -54.51
C GLN A 800 -8.74 15.38 -53.60
N ALA A 801 -8.06 15.23 -52.45
CA ALA A 801 -7.06 16.18 -51.94
C ALA A 801 -6.20 15.63 -50.78
N ALA A 802 -4.88 15.70 -50.99
CA ALA A 802 -3.72 15.68 -50.08
C ALA A 802 -3.87 15.30 -48.59
N ARG A 803 -3.16 14.24 -48.17
CA ARG A 803 -2.65 14.07 -46.79
C ARG A 803 -1.19 14.50 -46.74
N ALA A 804 -0.91 15.57 -46.00
CA ALA A 804 0.43 15.93 -45.56
C ALA A 804 0.78 15.14 -44.30
N SER A 805 1.99 14.58 -44.29
CA SER A 805 2.60 13.81 -43.21
C SER A 805 3.30 14.71 -42.19
N THR A 806 3.45 14.21 -40.96
CA THR A 806 4.42 14.71 -39.98
C THR A 806 5.15 13.48 -39.39
N PRO A 807 6.46 13.57 -39.11
CA PRO A 807 7.41 12.53 -39.50
C PRO A 807 7.87 11.61 -38.34
N GLY A 808 7.92 10.31 -38.62
CA GLY A 808 8.71 9.34 -37.85
C GLY A 808 10.13 9.21 -38.44
N ARG A 809 11.13 9.07 -37.55
CA ARG A 809 12.56 8.96 -37.88
C ARG A 809 12.83 7.86 -38.92
N ILE A 810 13.47 8.20 -40.03
CA ILE A 810 13.91 7.25 -41.07
C ILE A 810 15.10 6.45 -40.53
N GLY A 811 15.00 5.11 -40.55
CA GLY A 811 16.04 4.21 -40.10
C GLY A 811 17.24 4.18 -41.05
N ARG A 812 18.45 3.97 -40.53
CA ARG A 812 19.71 3.96 -41.31
C ARG A 812 19.69 3.03 -42.53
N ASN A 813 18.94 1.94 -42.47
CA ASN A 813 18.84 0.94 -43.54
C ASN A 813 17.64 1.15 -44.48
N ASP A 814 16.78 2.13 -44.21
CA ASP A 814 15.59 2.42 -45.03
C ASP A 814 15.98 3.05 -46.37
N PRO A 815 15.11 2.97 -47.40
CA PRO A 815 15.32 3.67 -48.66
C PRO A 815 15.47 5.18 -48.43
N CYS A 816 16.47 5.79 -49.05
CA CYS A 816 16.72 7.21 -48.89
C CYS A 816 15.57 8.02 -49.54
N PRO A 817 14.96 8.97 -48.82
CA PRO A 817 13.80 9.72 -49.31
C PRO A 817 14.11 10.66 -50.48
N CYS A 818 15.38 10.85 -50.83
CA CYS A 818 15.79 11.63 -52.02
C CYS A 818 15.48 10.93 -53.36
N GLY A 819 14.95 9.69 -53.33
CA GLY A 819 14.60 8.94 -54.55
C GLY A 819 15.80 8.29 -55.26
N SER A 820 16.99 8.28 -54.64
CA SER A 820 18.21 7.71 -55.24
C SER A 820 18.22 6.18 -55.36
N GLY A 821 17.24 5.49 -54.78
CA GLY A 821 17.17 4.02 -54.72
C GLY A 821 18.20 3.36 -53.79
N LYS A 822 19.07 4.12 -53.11
CA LYS A 822 20.04 3.63 -52.13
C LYS A 822 19.50 3.68 -50.69
N LYS A 823 20.04 2.86 -49.78
CA LYS A 823 19.75 2.95 -48.33
C LYS A 823 20.24 4.28 -47.76
N TYR A 824 19.54 4.86 -46.77
CA TYR A 824 19.81 6.19 -46.20
C TYR A 824 21.28 6.35 -45.79
N LYS A 825 21.85 5.37 -45.07
CA LYS A 825 23.27 5.37 -44.65
C LYS A 825 24.31 5.41 -45.79
N LYS A 826 23.92 5.06 -47.02
CA LYS A 826 24.81 5.08 -48.20
C LYS A 826 24.52 6.28 -49.13
N CYS A 827 23.70 7.23 -48.68
CA CYS A 827 23.35 8.42 -49.44
C CYS A 827 23.43 9.68 -48.56
N HIS A 828 22.40 9.96 -47.75
CA HIS A 828 22.35 11.19 -46.93
C HIS A 828 22.68 10.94 -45.44
N GLY A 829 22.89 9.68 -45.04
CA GLY A 829 23.31 9.31 -43.69
C GLY A 829 24.77 8.85 -43.63
N ALA A 830 25.62 9.33 -44.54
CA ALA A 830 27.06 9.08 -44.59
C ALA A 830 27.83 10.18 -43.85
#